data_AF-D8RRP3-F1
#
_entry.id   AF-D8RRP3-F1
#
_cell.length_a   1.000
_cell.length_b   1.000
_cell.length_c   1.000
_cell.angle_alpha   90.00
_cell.angle_beta   90.00
_cell.angle_gamma   90.00
#
_symmetry.space_group_name_H-M   'P 1'
#
loop_
_entity.id
_entity.type
_entity.pdbx_description
1 polymer ?
#
loop_
_entity_poly.entity_id
_entity_poly.type
_entity_poly.pdbx_seq_one_letter_code
_entity_poly.pdbx_strand_id
1 'polypeptide(L)'
;MVSAANHLVWCAAFQLGTVRRASCLTTCFEVPPGEYRLSPIATKHKTGLLFSPQHVDVVFAAPVFNIVFLQGGNKIVYQLTDTQNHFKFENVLPGQYKLEVTKEGGLGDDEWCWEQKVVSVDVTSSDIEDIVFVQKAYWLRIKATHPTKAFIVHDNKDPDPLEIMVERVACVESPGIHELHFLWACVSFGAPIFSFDTSNPRRINLVAEKYLLSGHIDVYSPLYPGENKLEQKLLVEVWNAKDGKPIANIHAHLFSEANETSPIAVYEYVYWARLGDALSFVPRYGRDQNQTEQVLLFYPREQNATLAVDGCQPRVPSFAERPAVYVTGSIVPALEAVNIVITAEKESKIGLLKAGEVAMKVLTGDDGVFAAGPLYDDTPYMVHADKKLAQILVNIIAGDGAEEILPSVLLSLSGDDGYRKNAVAPPGGKFAFDGMFPGSFYLRPLLKEYSFSPPAQALELLSGATLETTFIACRNFHVNSFDDEVSSLTGKPEEGVTVEARSDSGLYYEETATDADGKYRLRGLVPNTTYNVKVVVKEEVDGPPRLERASPSVYPVEVRKPFREIFPKGSDLEKWQPHISVEVASISEPAKRLRLVSKMAVQTHKFHSDVLEVDFAERNNIFLNSVKLYAEEYHYKQDLNAPPVLPVLIGV
;
A
#
# COMPACT_ATOMS: atom_id res chain seq x y z
N MET A 1 37.49 19.67 47.54
CA MET A 1 37.53 19.62 49.02
C MET A 1 36.86 20.88 49.55
N VAL A 2 35.57 20.79 49.85
CA VAL A 2 34.82 21.81 50.60
C VAL A 2 34.17 21.05 51.75
N SER A 3 34.57 21.39 52.97
CA SER A 3 34.01 20.84 54.21
C SER A 3 32.56 21.29 54.32
N ALA A 4 31.62 20.35 54.32
CA ALA A 4 30.27 20.60 54.78
C ALA A 4 30.31 20.69 56.31
N ALA A 5 30.32 21.90 56.85
CA ALA A 5 30.17 22.12 58.28
C ALA A 5 28.70 21.88 58.66
N ASN A 6 28.46 21.01 59.65
CA ASN A 6 27.15 20.82 60.25
C ASN A 6 26.70 22.14 60.89
N HIS A 7 25.67 22.78 60.33
CA HIS A 7 25.06 23.99 60.89
C HIS A 7 23.80 23.64 61.69
N LEU A 8 23.69 24.16 62.91
CA LEU A 8 22.50 24.05 63.78
C LEU A 8 21.67 25.32 63.68
N VAL A 9 20.34 25.20 63.62
CA VAL A 9 19.40 26.33 63.58
C VAL A 9 18.89 26.65 64.99
N TRP A 10 19.15 27.86 65.48
CA TRP A 10 18.64 28.35 66.76
C TRP A 10 17.72 29.56 66.57
N CYS A 11 16.63 29.67 67.34
CA CYS A 11 15.69 30.79 67.31
C CYS A 11 15.54 31.45 68.69
N ALA A 12 15.79 32.75 68.78
CA ALA A 12 15.65 33.52 70.02
C ALA A 12 14.29 34.21 70.13
N ALA A 13 13.67 34.21 71.30
CA ALA A 13 12.54 35.07 71.63
C ALA A 13 12.94 36.05 72.74
N PHE A 14 12.97 37.36 72.45
CA PHE A 14 13.28 38.38 73.45
C PHE A 14 12.01 39.03 74.00
N GLN A 15 11.79 38.95 75.31
CA GLN A 15 10.82 39.80 76.01
C GLN A 15 11.54 40.94 76.72
N LEU A 16 11.24 42.18 76.33
CA LEU A 16 11.65 43.36 77.08
C LEU A 16 10.66 43.58 78.23
N GLY A 17 11.14 43.38 79.46
CA GLY A 17 10.36 43.67 80.67
C GLY A 17 9.98 45.16 80.73
N THR A 18 8.70 45.43 80.92
CA THR A 18 8.06 46.73 81.21
C THR A 18 7.85 47.74 80.07
N VAL A 19 7.13 47.37 78.99
CA VAL A 19 6.14 48.25 78.32
C VAL A 19 5.01 47.38 77.72
N ARG A 20 3.75 47.74 77.96
CA ARG A 20 2.57 47.07 77.37
C ARG A 20 2.59 47.22 75.84
N ARG A 21 2.58 46.09 75.14
CA ARG A 21 2.68 45.86 73.67
C ARG A 21 4.11 45.90 73.10
N ALA A 22 4.73 44.72 72.99
CA ALA A 22 5.80 44.46 72.02
C ALA A 22 5.64 43.04 71.46
N SER A 23 5.62 42.94 70.14
CA SER A 23 5.56 41.73 69.34
C SER A 23 6.85 40.92 69.45
N CYS A 24 6.72 39.61 69.71
CA CYS A 24 7.84 38.67 69.75
C CYS A 24 8.38 38.49 68.32
N LEU A 25 9.56 39.05 68.04
CA LEU A 25 10.28 38.79 66.79
C LEU A 25 11.26 37.66 67.05
N THR A 26 10.98 36.49 66.47
CA THR A 26 11.90 35.35 66.43
C THR A 26 12.84 35.50 65.25
N THR A 27 14.13 35.71 65.53
CA THR A 27 15.20 35.64 64.52
C THR A 27 15.99 34.37 64.74
N CYS A 28 16.25 33.64 63.64
CA CYS A 28 17.02 32.41 63.67
C CYS A 28 18.32 32.56 62.86
N PHE A 29 19.40 31.93 63.32
CA PHE A 29 20.70 31.95 62.66
C PHE A 29 21.39 30.58 62.77
N GLU A 30 22.19 30.26 61.76
CA GLU A 30 22.96 29.01 61.66
C GLU A 30 24.35 29.19 62.30
N VAL A 31 24.71 28.31 63.24
CA VAL A 31 26.02 28.33 63.90
C VAL A 31 26.66 26.93 63.92
N PRO A 32 27.99 26.83 63.75
CA PRO A 32 28.73 25.56 63.91
C PRO A 32 28.81 25.13 65.38
N PRO A 33 29.16 23.87 65.70
CA PRO A 33 29.33 23.40 67.07
C PRO A 33 30.42 24.18 67.82
N GLY A 34 30.18 24.50 69.09
CA GLY A 34 31.12 25.28 69.92
C GLY A 34 30.48 25.93 71.13
N GLU A 35 31.32 26.58 71.95
CA GLU A 35 30.88 27.39 73.08
C GLU A 35 30.67 28.84 72.63
N TYR A 36 29.48 29.38 72.87
CA TYR A 36 29.10 30.71 72.46
C TYR A 36 28.66 31.54 73.67
N ARG A 37 29.24 32.73 73.78
CA ARG A 37 28.81 33.73 74.76
C ARG A 37 27.91 34.75 74.07
N LEU A 38 26.62 34.69 74.36
CA LEU A 38 25.63 35.63 73.85
C LEU A 38 25.55 36.83 74.78
N SER A 39 25.96 38.00 74.29
CA SER A 39 25.85 39.26 75.03
C SER A 39 24.89 40.20 74.30
N PRO A 40 23.87 40.77 74.97
CA PRO A 40 22.99 41.75 74.36
C PRO A 40 23.75 43.05 74.06
N ILE A 41 23.65 43.54 72.81
CA ILE A 41 24.28 44.78 72.36
C ILE A 41 23.17 45.77 71.99
N ALA A 42 23.15 46.95 72.63
CA ALA A 42 22.22 48.02 72.30
C ALA A 42 22.73 48.84 71.10
N THR A 43 22.04 48.80 69.98
CA THR A 43 22.39 49.60 68.81
C THR A 43 21.86 51.04 68.95
N LYS A 44 22.80 51.96 69.22
CA LYS A 44 22.71 53.44 69.25
C LYS A 44 21.95 54.11 70.42
N HIS A 45 22.72 54.98 71.13
CA HIS A 45 22.32 56.15 71.93
C HIS A 45 21.26 56.01 73.03
N LYS A 46 21.40 55.03 73.94
CA LYS A 46 20.91 55.19 75.32
C LYS A 46 21.94 54.62 76.31
N THR A 47 22.78 55.49 76.85
CA THR A 47 23.65 55.17 77.99
C THR A 47 22.79 54.96 79.23
N GLY A 48 22.83 53.76 79.81
CA GLY A 48 22.18 53.46 81.10
C GLY A 48 21.35 52.16 81.18
N LEU A 49 21.26 51.36 80.11
CA LEU A 49 20.60 50.04 80.16
C LEU A 49 21.59 48.97 80.63
N LEU A 50 21.31 48.35 81.78
CA LEU A 50 22.01 47.17 82.28
C LEU A 50 21.19 45.93 81.95
N PHE A 51 21.75 45.03 81.14
CA PHE A 51 21.16 43.72 80.88
C PHE A 51 21.57 42.75 81.98
N SER A 52 20.59 42.01 82.53
CA SER A 52 20.83 40.95 83.52
C SER A 52 20.14 39.66 83.05
N PRO A 53 20.89 38.58 82.77
CA PRO A 53 22.34 38.48 82.88
C PRO A 53 23.06 39.31 81.80
N GLN A 54 24.31 39.73 82.08
CA GLN A 54 25.12 40.52 81.13
C GLN A 54 25.54 39.71 79.89
N HIS A 55 25.54 38.39 80.01
CA HIS A 55 25.71 37.44 78.93
C HIS A 55 25.06 36.12 79.33
N VAL A 56 24.76 35.28 78.34
CA VAL A 56 24.38 33.88 78.54
C VAL A 56 25.38 33.04 77.75
N ASP A 57 26.04 32.12 78.45
CA ASP A 57 26.91 31.13 77.82
C ASP A 57 26.03 29.96 77.36
N VAL A 58 26.16 29.59 76.09
CA VAL A 58 25.41 28.51 75.44
C VAL A 58 26.39 27.63 74.69
N VAL A 59 26.37 26.34 74.96
CA VAL A 59 27.22 25.35 74.28
C VAL A 59 26.36 24.61 73.28
N PHE A 60 26.70 24.71 72.00
CA PHE A 60 26.12 23.89 70.95
C PHE A 60 27.05 22.71 70.72
N ALA A 61 26.87 21.65 71.52
CA ALA A 61 27.52 20.37 71.29
C ALA A 61 26.71 19.58 70.26
N ALA A 62 27.40 18.71 69.53
CA ALA A 62 26.84 17.77 68.55
C ALA A 62 25.78 16.82 69.20
N PRO A 63 25.16 15.87 68.48
CA PRO A 63 23.92 15.24 68.95
C PRO A 63 24.06 14.58 70.33
N VAL A 64 23.10 14.87 71.21
CA VAL A 64 23.00 14.40 72.60
C VAL A 64 22.26 13.05 72.64
N PHE A 65 22.70 12.09 73.46
CA PHE A 65 21.99 10.83 73.69
C PHE A 65 21.81 10.55 75.19
N ASN A 66 20.83 9.72 75.52
CA ASN A 66 20.31 9.57 76.87
C ASN A 66 20.46 8.13 77.34
N ILE A 67 20.98 7.93 78.55
CA ILE A 67 20.86 6.65 79.26
C ILE A 67 19.73 6.77 80.28
N VAL A 68 18.75 5.89 80.12
CA VAL A 68 17.55 5.81 80.92
C VAL A 68 17.69 4.67 81.92
N PHE A 69 17.50 4.97 83.21
CA PHE A 69 17.60 4.04 84.32
C PHE A 69 16.20 3.80 84.91
N LEU A 70 15.73 2.54 84.90
CA LEU A 70 14.36 2.16 85.24
C LEU A 70 14.30 1.16 86.42
N GLN A 71 13.50 1.49 87.43
CA GLN A 71 13.15 0.60 88.55
C GLN A 71 11.67 0.71 88.89
N GLY A 72 10.91 -0.39 88.85
CA GLY A 72 9.50 -0.40 89.28
C GLY A 72 8.59 0.64 88.62
N GLY A 73 8.97 1.17 87.44
CA GLY A 73 8.24 2.23 86.71
C GLY A 73 8.79 3.66 86.90
N ASN A 74 9.72 3.90 87.83
CA ASN A 74 10.40 5.19 87.97
C ASN A 74 11.52 5.33 86.93
N LYS A 75 11.50 6.43 86.17
CA LYS A 75 12.45 6.74 85.09
C LYS A 75 13.40 7.86 85.52
N ILE A 76 14.69 7.55 85.60
CA ILE A 76 15.77 8.54 85.77
C ILE A 76 16.51 8.63 84.43
N VAL A 77 16.71 9.85 83.91
CA VAL A 77 17.37 10.07 82.60
C VAL A 77 18.70 10.76 82.83
N TYR A 78 19.78 10.18 82.32
CA TYR A 78 21.12 10.75 82.29
C TYR A 78 21.45 11.18 80.85
N GLN A 79 21.74 12.46 80.64
CA GLN A 79 22.04 13.02 79.31
C GLN A 79 23.55 12.99 79.09
N LEU A 80 24.01 12.37 78.00
CA LEU A 80 25.41 12.32 77.60
C LEU A 80 25.64 13.20 76.38
N THR A 81 26.69 14.01 76.45
CA THR A 81 27.23 14.75 75.31
C THR A 81 28.39 13.98 74.69
N ASP A 82 28.72 14.24 73.42
CA ASP A 82 29.84 13.61 72.68
C ASP A 82 31.22 13.79 73.36
N THR A 83 31.31 14.72 74.33
CA THR A 83 32.50 14.96 75.16
C THR A 83 32.56 14.11 76.43
N GLN A 84 31.48 13.41 76.78
CA GLN A 84 31.34 12.59 77.98
C GLN A 84 30.94 11.17 77.60
N ASN A 85 31.93 10.30 77.41
CA ASN A 85 31.70 8.89 77.06
C ASN A 85 31.49 7.99 78.29
N HIS A 86 31.18 8.57 79.45
CA HIS A 86 30.99 7.87 80.72
C HIS A 86 29.75 8.38 81.44
N PHE A 87 29.03 7.47 82.10
CA PHE A 87 27.86 7.77 82.92
C PHE A 87 28.04 7.20 84.32
N LYS A 88 27.42 7.85 85.31
CA LYS A 88 27.43 7.39 86.69
C LYS A 88 26.08 7.68 87.34
N PHE A 89 25.48 6.66 87.93
CA PHE A 89 24.30 6.80 88.79
C PHE A 89 24.75 6.62 90.23
N GLU A 90 24.56 7.65 91.06
CA GLU A 90 24.92 7.61 92.49
C GLU A 90 23.69 7.38 93.37
N ASN A 91 23.89 6.83 94.56
CA ASN A 91 22.83 6.57 95.55
C ASN A 91 21.71 5.64 95.05
N VAL A 92 22.08 4.63 94.25
CA VAL A 92 21.17 3.61 93.74
C VAL A 92 20.88 2.58 94.84
N LEU A 93 19.61 2.31 95.13
CA LEU A 93 19.21 1.34 96.15
C LEU A 93 19.40 -0.11 95.64
N PRO A 94 19.61 -1.11 96.52
CA PRO A 94 19.66 -2.49 96.07
C PRO A 94 18.36 -2.94 95.39
N GLY A 95 18.48 -3.70 94.29
CA GLY A 95 17.36 -4.24 93.53
C GLY A 95 17.67 -4.40 92.04
N GLN A 96 16.66 -4.87 91.29
CA GLN A 96 16.78 -5.11 89.85
C GLN A 96 16.41 -3.86 89.04
N TYR A 97 17.30 -3.49 88.12
CA TYR A 97 17.18 -2.31 87.27
C TYR A 97 17.35 -2.66 85.80
N LYS A 98 16.80 -1.81 84.93
CA LYS A 98 17.04 -1.83 83.48
C LYS A 98 17.66 -0.50 83.06
N LEU A 99 18.80 -0.57 82.41
CA LEU A 99 19.43 0.55 81.72
C LEU A 99 19.11 0.46 80.25
N GLU A 100 18.56 1.53 79.67
CA GLU A 100 18.27 1.65 78.24
C GLU A 100 18.99 2.87 77.68
N VAL A 101 19.79 2.70 76.63
CA VAL A 101 20.36 3.82 75.88
C VAL A 101 19.39 4.23 74.78
N THR A 102 19.21 5.54 74.60
CA THR A 102 18.27 6.13 73.64
C THR A 102 18.83 7.42 73.07
N LYS A 103 18.84 7.57 71.75
CA LYS A 103 19.04 8.87 71.13
C LYS A 103 17.69 9.41 70.66
N GLU A 104 17.19 10.47 71.31
CA GLU A 104 15.94 11.12 70.87
C GLU A 104 16.21 11.96 69.61
N GLY A 105 15.50 11.61 68.53
CA GLY A 105 15.57 12.27 67.23
C GLY A 105 14.20 12.66 66.68
N GLY A 106 14.18 13.28 65.50
CA GLY A 106 12.98 13.92 64.91
C GLY A 106 11.80 13.01 64.57
N LEU A 107 11.91 11.69 64.77
CA LEU A 107 10.91 10.68 64.41
C LEU A 107 10.31 9.90 65.59
N GLY A 108 10.59 10.30 66.83
CA GLY A 108 9.94 9.74 68.03
C GLY A 108 10.45 8.37 68.49
N ASP A 109 11.49 7.83 67.85
CA ASP A 109 12.21 6.60 68.22
C ASP A 109 13.72 6.84 68.19
N ASP A 110 14.48 5.88 68.74
CA ASP A 110 15.95 5.85 68.68
C ASP A 110 16.47 5.84 67.22
N GLU A 111 17.46 6.69 66.92
CA GLU A 111 18.06 6.84 65.59
C GLU A 111 19.21 5.85 65.33
N TRP A 112 19.74 5.20 66.37
CA TRP A 112 20.91 4.32 66.28
C TRP A 112 20.61 2.85 66.57
N CYS A 113 21.32 1.98 65.87
CA CYS A 113 21.37 0.54 66.16
C CYS A 113 22.42 0.28 67.24
N TRP A 114 21.99 -0.32 68.34
CA TRP A 114 22.86 -0.71 69.45
C TRP A 114 23.14 -2.20 69.43
N GLU A 115 24.35 -2.60 69.80
CA GLU A 115 24.66 -4.03 70.01
C GLU A 115 23.79 -4.62 71.13
N GLN A 116 23.64 -3.87 72.22
CA GLN A 116 22.68 -4.15 73.27
C GLN A 116 22.05 -2.84 73.74
N LYS A 117 20.79 -2.60 73.37
CA LYS A 117 20.06 -1.36 73.74
C LYS A 117 19.69 -1.32 75.23
N VAL A 118 19.40 -2.49 75.81
CA VAL A 118 18.93 -2.63 77.19
C VAL A 118 19.82 -3.62 77.96
N VAL A 119 20.35 -3.18 79.09
CA VAL A 119 21.14 -4.00 80.03
C VAL A 119 20.36 -4.11 81.33
N SER A 120 20.14 -5.33 81.82
CA SER A 120 19.53 -5.56 83.14
C SER A 120 20.63 -5.77 84.16
N VAL A 121 20.56 -5.05 85.27
CA VAL A 121 21.55 -5.12 86.35
C VAL A 121 20.87 -5.36 87.69
N ASP A 122 21.51 -6.11 88.58
CA ASP A 122 21.03 -6.36 89.94
C ASP A 122 21.99 -5.71 90.93
N VAL A 123 21.60 -4.53 91.41
CA VAL A 123 22.43 -3.73 92.31
C VAL A 123 22.31 -4.34 93.70
N THR A 124 23.45 -4.69 94.29
CA THR A 124 23.52 -5.24 95.65
C THR A 124 24.27 -4.26 96.56
N SER A 125 25.15 -4.73 97.43
CA SER A 125 25.95 -3.89 98.32
C SER A 125 27.26 -3.37 97.70
N SER A 126 27.58 -3.77 96.46
CA SER A 126 28.77 -3.35 95.72
C SER A 126 28.39 -2.59 94.45
N ASP A 127 29.23 -1.62 94.07
CA ASP A 127 29.09 -0.88 92.82
C ASP A 127 29.21 -1.82 91.61
N ILE A 128 28.47 -1.53 90.54
CA ILE A 128 28.54 -2.23 89.26
C ILE A 128 29.31 -1.33 88.29
N GLU A 129 30.44 -1.82 87.82
CA GLU A 129 31.32 -1.15 86.86
C GLU A 129 31.22 -1.81 85.48
N ASP A 130 31.86 -1.21 84.46
CA ASP A 130 32.02 -1.77 83.10
C ASP A 130 30.74 -2.00 82.27
N ILE A 131 29.66 -1.28 82.55
CA ILE A 131 28.48 -1.27 81.66
C ILE A 131 28.80 -0.43 80.42
N VAL A 132 28.94 -1.09 79.27
CA VAL A 132 29.26 -0.43 77.99
C VAL A 132 28.10 -0.58 77.01
N PHE A 133 27.70 0.54 76.40
CA PHE A 133 26.77 0.57 75.27
C PHE A 133 27.55 0.83 73.99
N VAL A 134 27.52 -0.12 73.05
CA VAL A 134 28.21 0.00 71.76
C VAL A 134 27.20 0.36 70.67
N GLN A 135 27.39 1.51 70.05
CA GLN A 135 26.68 1.85 68.81
C GLN A 135 27.22 0.97 67.69
N LYS A 136 26.35 0.12 67.14
CA LYS A 136 26.69 -0.80 66.06
C LYS A 136 26.54 -0.15 64.68
N ALA A 137 25.49 0.65 64.49
CA ALA A 137 25.07 1.15 63.18
C ALA A 137 23.99 2.25 63.30
N TYR A 138 23.45 2.69 62.16
CA TYR A 138 22.34 3.64 62.03
C TYR A 138 21.07 2.95 61.54
N TRP A 139 19.89 3.37 62.02
CA TRP A 139 18.63 2.79 61.55
C TRP A 139 18.25 3.27 60.15
N LEU A 140 17.90 2.31 59.30
CA LEU A 140 17.23 2.51 58.02
C LEU A 140 15.81 1.97 58.11
N ARG A 141 14.81 2.82 57.87
CA ARG A 141 13.39 2.47 57.91
C ARG A 141 12.77 2.66 56.54
N ILE A 142 12.37 1.57 55.91
CA ILE A 142 11.77 1.57 54.58
C ILE A 142 10.36 1.01 54.67
N LYS A 143 9.40 1.75 54.11
CA LYS A 143 8.02 1.29 53.92
C LYS A 143 7.75 1.21 52.43
N ALA A 144 7.31 0.06 51.95
CA ALA A 144 6.98 -0.16 50.55
C ALA A 144 5.51 -0.55 50.39
N THR A 145 4.90 -0.08 49.31
CA THR A 145 3.55 -0.51 48.90
C THR A 145 3.53 -1.95 48.39
N HIS A 146 4.66 -2.42 47.84
CA HIS A 146 4.80 -3.73 47.22
C HIS A 146 6.08 -4.44 47.69
N PRO A 147 6.07 -5.78 47.78
CA PRO A 147 7.27 -6.55 48.07
C PRO A 147 8.35 -6.32 47.00
N THR A 148 9.59 -6.09 47.43
CA THR A 148 10.73 -5.88 46.53
C THR A 148 12.04 -6.35 47.16
N LYS A 149 13.01 -6.69 46.30
CA LYS A 149 14.38 -6.97 46.70
C LYS A 149 15.26 -5.79 46.32
N ALA A 150 16.09 -5.36 47.24
CA ALA A 150 17.02 -4.26 47.06
C ALA A 150 18.39 -4.64 47.61
N PHE A 151 19.38 -3.80 47.39
CA PHE A 151 20.67 -3.85 48.08
C PHE A 151 21.16 -2.45 48.39
N ILE A 152 21.92 -2.33 49.47
CA ILE A 152 22.59 -1.09 49.85
C ILE A 152 24.01 -1.15 49.32
N VAL A 153 24.41 -0.10 48.60
CA VAL A 153 25.78 0.06 48.14
C VAL A 153 26.58 0.74 49.24
N HIS A 154 27.72 0.15 49.59
CA HIS A 154 28.65 0.66 50.58
C HIS A 154 29.98 1.00 49.92
N ASP A 155 30.66 2.03 50.41
CA ASP A 155 32.03 2.35 50.00
C ASP A 155 32.97 1.19 50.38
N ASN A 156 33.53 0.50 49.39
CA ASN A 156 34.52 -0.57 49.53
C ASN A 156 34.08 -1.84 50.29
N LYS A 157 32.77 -2.14 50.32
CA LYS A 157 32.23 -3.43 50.81
C LYS A 157 31.30 -4.04 49.78
N ASP A 158 31.08 -5.35 49.90
CA ASP A 158 30.07 -6.05 49.10
C ASP A 158 28.67 -5.47 49.37
N PRO A 159 27.78 -5.41 48.36
CA PRO A 159 26.42 -4.93 48.53
C PRO A 159 25.64 -5.75 49.55
N ASP A 160 24.93 -5.08 50.47
CA ASP A 160 24.11 -5.74 51.49
C ASP A 160 22.68 -5.98 50.96
N PRO A 161 22.24 -7.23 50.72
CA PRO A 161 20.93 -7.52 50.18
C PRO A 161 19.81 -7.31 51.20
N LEU A 162 18.71 -6.72 50.76
CA LEU A 162 17.56 -6.37 51.57
C LEU A 162 16.25 -6.85 50.93
N GLU A 163 15.49 -7.66 51.65
CA GLU A 163 14.11 -8.01 51.26
C GLU A 163 13.11 -7.12 52.00
N ILE A 164 12.27 -6.41 51.25
CA ILE A 164 11.28 -5.46 51.76
C ILE A 164 9.90 -6.01 51.42
N MET A 165 9.10 -6.38 52.42
CA MET A 165 7.73 -6.90 52.21
C MET A 165 6.68 -5.80 52.26
N VAL A 166 6.56 -5.12 53.42
CA VAL A 166 5.65 -3.99 53.66
C VAL A 166 6.39 -2.89 54.39
N GLU A 167 7.10 -3.26 55.45
CA GLU A 167 8.04 -2.41 56.17
C GLU A 167 9.28 -3.25 56.48
N ARG A 168 10.46 -2.61 56.39
CA ARG A 168 11.74 -3.22 56.71
C ARG A 168 12.58 -2.21 57.48
N VAL A 169 13.14 -2.70 58.59
CA VAL A 169 14.08 -1.96 59.41
C VAL A 169 15.43 -2.67 59.33
N ALA A 170 16.49 -1.93 59.00
CA ALA A 170 17.85 -2.45 58.83
C ALA A 170 18.88 -1.54 59.52
N CYS A 171 20.06 -2.09 59.79
CA CYS A 171 21.17 -1.39 60.44
C CYS A 171 22.29 -1.16 59.44
N VAL A 172 22.62 0.11 59.18
CA VAL A 172 23.68 0.51 58.24
C VAL A 172 24.91 0.94 59.02
N GLU A 173 26.05 0.26 58.85
CA GLU A 173 27.23 0.43 59.70
C GLU A 173 27.93 1.79 59.53
N SER A 174 27.92 2.37 58.33
CA SER A 174 28.68 3.59 58.02
C SER A 174 27.82 4.87 58.05
N PRO A 175 28.33 5.97 58.61
CA PRO A 175 27.69 7.29 58.53
C PRO A 175 27.84 7.89 57.13
N GLY A 176 26.84 8.64 56.68
CA GLY A 176 26.88 9.42 55.44
C GLY A 176 25.75 9.09 54.48
N ILE A 177 25.95 9.44 53.21
CA ILE A 177 24.97 9.22 52.14
C ILE A 177 25.20 7.82 51.53
N HIS A 178 24.14 7.02 51.49
CA HIS A 178 24.12 5.68 50.91
C HIS A 178 23.10 5.60 49.79
N GLU A 179 23.25 4.60 48.93
CA GLU A 179 22.33 4.33 47.82
C GLU A 179 21.63 2.98 47.98
N LEU A 180 20.32 2.99 47.78
CA LEU A 180 19.47 1.81 47.73
C LEU A 180 19.13 1.50 46.26
N HIS A 181 19.54 0.32 45.80
CA HIS A 181 19.34 -0.17 44.43
C HIS A 181 18.36 -1.34 44.42
N PHE A 182 17.50 -1.45 43.41
CA PHE A 182 16.52 -2.54 43.32
C PHE A 182 16.96 -3.67 42.38
N LEU A 183 16.69 -4.91 42.77
CA LEU A 183 16.94 -6.11 41.95
C LEU A 183 15.67 -6.47 41.19
N TRP A 184 15.71 -6.33 39.86
CA TRP A 184 14.70 -6.81 38.90
C TRP A 184 13.26 -6.79 39.43
N ALA A 185 12.81 -5.61 39.87
CA ALA A 185 11.45 -5.45 40.35
C ALA A 185 10.48 -5.40 39.16
N CYS A 186 9.37 -6.14 39.25
CA CYS A 186 8.23 -5.99 38.34
C CYS A 186 7.43 -4.70 38.59
N VAL A 187 7.80 -3.95 39.64
CA VAL A 187 7.19 -2.70 40.09
C VAL A 187 8.27 -1.62 40.16
N SER A 188 7.98 -0.44 39.61
CA SER A 188 8.84 0.75 39.70
C SER A 188 8.30 1.70 40.75
N PHE A 189 9.19 2.18 41.60
CA PHE A 189 8.90 3.16 42.65
C PHE A 189 9.21 4.61 42.24
N GLY A 190 9.34 4.88 40.93
CA GLY A 190 9.63 6.20 40.36
C GLY A 190 11.11 6.45 40.05
N ALA A 191 12.03 5.85 40.81
CA ALA A 191 13.47 5.91 40.57
C ALA A 191 14.13 4.51 40.67
N PRO A 192 15.20 4.24 39.90
CA PRO A 192 15.96 2.99 40.01
C PRO A 192 16.87 2.95 41.23
N ILE A 193 17.22 4.12 41.76
CA ILE A 193 18.14 4.32 42.89
C ILE A 193 17.54 5.36 43.83
N PHE A 194 17.60 5.11 45.14
CA PHE A 194 17.22 6.06 46.19
C PHE A 194 18.41 6.35 47.09
N SER A 195 18.75 7.63 47.26
CA SER A 195 19.75 8.05 48.23
C SER A 195 19.14 8.31 49.60
N PHE A 196 19.87 7.95 50.65
CA PHE A 196 19.47 8.22 52.03
C PHE A 196 20.68 8.58 52.90
N ASP A 197 20.47 9.43 53.90
CA ASP A 197 21.52 9.90 54.80
C ASP A 197 21.37 9.25 56.17
N THR A 198 22.36 8.46 56.58
CA THR A 198 22.39 7.82 57.91
C THR A 198 22.72 8.80 59.03
N SER A 199 23.27 9.97 58.71
CA SER A 199 23.53 11.04 59.69
C SER A 199 22.25 11.81 60.06
N ASN A 200 21.22 11.73 59.21
CA ASN A 200 19.88 12.28 59.45
C ASN A 200 18.82 11.25 59.01
N PRO A 201 18.62 10.17 59.80
CA PRO A 201 17.82 9.04 59.37
C PRO A 201 16.35 9.45 59.18
N ARG A 202 15.84 9.25 57.97
CA ARG A 202 14.44 9.49 57.60
C ARG A 202 13.79 8.22 57.08
N ARG A 203 12.47 8.11 57.28
CA ARG A 203 11.69 7.02 56.68
C ARG A 203 11.64 7.18 55.17
N ILE A 204 12.03 6.14 54.44
CA ILE A 204 11.87 6.05 52.98
C ILE A 204 10.51 5.41 52.70
N ASN A 205 9.67 6.10 51.92
CA ASN A 205 8.38 5.56 51.49
C ASN A 205 8.45 5.26 49.99
N LEU A 206 8.37 3.98 49.64
CA LEU A 206 8.39 3.47 48.28
C LEU A 206 6.95 3.23 47.79
N VAL A 207 6.49 4.11 46.91
CA VAL A 207 5.14 4.06 46.33
C VAL A 207 5.23 3.57 44.89
N ALA A 208 4.47 2.53 44.55
CA ALA A 208 4.44 2.01 43.19
C ALA A 208 3.86 3.05 42.22
N GLU A 209 4.58 3.32 41.14
CA GLU A 209 4.15 4.27 40.10
C GLU A 209 3.89 3.58 38.76
N LYS A 210 4.67 2.54 38.43
CA LYS A 210 4.57 1.80 37.17
C LYS A 210 4.83 0.32 37.38
N TYR A 211 4.31 -0.49 36.48
CA TYR A 211 4.42 -1.95 36.49
C TYR A 211 5.04 -2.42 35.17
N LEU A 212 5.90 -3.42 35.25
CA LEU A 212 6.60 -3.99 34.11
C LEU A 212 5.67 -4.96 33.37
N LEU A 213 5.40 -4.66 32.10
CA LEU A 213 4.87 -5.63 31.15
C LEU A 213 6.02 -6.22 30.35
N SER A 214 5.99 -7.52 30.15
CA SER A 214 6.87 -8.21 29.21
C SER A 214 6.06 -9.06 28.24
N GLY A 215 6.62 -9.32 27.08
CA GLY A 215 6.06 -10.23 26.09
C GLY A 215 7.14 -10.78 25.18
N HIS A 216 6.81 -11.85 24.48
CA HIS A 216 7.76 -12.59 23.65
C HIS A 216 7.38 -12.54 22.18
N ILE A 217 8.41 -12.65 21.33
CA ILE A 217 8.29 -12.84 19.90
C ILE A 217 9.10 -14.09 19.53
N ASP A 218 8.40 -15.09 19.03
CA ASP A 218 8.91 -16.39 18.63
C ASP A 218 9.29 -16.34 17.15
N VAL A 219 10.59 -16.44 16.87
CA VAL A 219 11.20 -16.31 15.54
C VAL A 219 11.75 -17.66 15.09
N TYR A 220 11.34 -18.13 13.91
CA TYR A 220 11.81 -19.41 13.38
C TYR A 220 13.18 -19.24 12.72
N SER A 221 14.23 -19.75 13.38
CA SER A 221 15.64 -19.55 13.00
C SER A 221 16.00 -19.95 11.57
N PRO A 222 15.45 -21.04 10.98
CA PRO A 222 15.74 -21.38 9.58
C PRO A 222 15.31 -20.34 8.54
N LEU A 223 14.43 -19.39 8.89
CA LEU A 223 14.09 -18.25 8.02
C LEU A 223 15.21 -17.21 7.94
N TYR A 224 16.23 -17.31 8.81
CA TYR A 224 17.35 -16.39 8.91
C TYR A 224 18.69 -17.15 8.93
N PRO A 225 19.17 -17.64 7.77
CA PRO A 225 20.38 -18.46 7.68
C PRO A 225 21.71 -17.68 7.83
N GLY A 226 21.69 -16.41 8.25
CA GLY A 226 22.89 -15.58 8.42
C GLY A 226 23.11 -15.14 9.87
N GLU A 227 24.37 -15.01 10.30
CA GLU A 227 24.81 -14.58 11.65
C GLU A 227 24.40 -13.14 12.08
N ASN A 228 23.38 -12.54 11.46
CA ASN A 228 22.91 -11.22 11.80
C ASN A 228 21.80 -11.29 12.86
N LYS A 229 22.20 -11.09 14.12
CA LYS A 229 21.31 -10.77 15.24
C LYS A 229 20.21 -9.80 14.77
N LEU A 230 18.96 -10.25 14.72
CA LEU A 230 17.76 -9.40 14.52
C LEU A 230 17.57 -8.39 15.66
N GLU A 231 18.43 -8.45 16.69
CA GLU A 231 18.62 -7.42 17.69
C GLU A 231 18.70 -6.05 16.99
N GLN A 232 17.85 -5.12 17.41
CA GLN A 232 17.65 -3.77 16.83
C GLN A 232 16.74 -3.67 15.59
N LYS A 233 16.55 -4.75 14.82
CA LYS A 233 15.58 -4.76 13.69
C LYS A 233 14.17 -5.10 14.12
N LEU A 234 13.99 -5.83 15.22
CA LEU A 234 12.68 -6.18 15.74
C LEU A 234 12.19 -5.08 16.70
N LEU A 235 11.14 -4.38 16.27
CA LEU A 235 10.49 -3.29 17.00
C LEU A 235 9.10 -3.73 17.43
N VAL A 236 8.64 -3.22 18.57
CA VAL A 236 7.24 -3.31 18.98
C VAL A 236 6.74 -1.90 19.19
N GLU A 237 5.74 -1.51 18.40
CA GLU A 237 5.06 -0.24 18.60
C GLU A 237 4.01 -0.41 19.70
N VAL A 238 4.00 0.50 20.66
CA VAL A 238 3.05 0.54 21.76
C VAL A 238 2.04 1.64 21.46
N TRP A 239 0.77 1.25 21.38
CA TRP A 239 -0.35 2.13 21.06
C TRP A 239 -1.32 2.19 22.25
N ASN A 240 -2.04 3.29 22.38
CA ASN A 240 -3.15 3.38 23.32
C ASN A 240 -4.36 2.66 22.70
N ALA A 241 -4.83 1.60 23.33
CA ALA A 241 -5.94 0.79 22.81
C ALA A 241 -7.29 1.53 22.81
N LYS A 242 -7.43 2.66 23.54
CA LYS A 242 -8.68 3.43 23.63
C LYS A 242 -8.83 4.45 22.50
N ASP A 243 -7.76 5.16 22.15
CA ASP A 243 -7.79 6.24 21.16
C ASP A 243 -6.91 6.00 19.92
N GLY A 244 -6.20 4.87 19.87
CA GLY A 244 -5.40 4.45 18.71
C GLY A 244 -4.19 5.34 18.45
N LYS A 245 -3.68 6.06 19.46
CA LYS A 245 -2.48 6.90 19.30
C LYS A 245 -1.18 6.16 19.63
N PRO A 246 -0.09 6.42 18.89
CA PRO A 246 1.21 5.83 19.21
C PRO A 246 1.77 6.43 20.50
N ILE A 247 2.35 5.58 21.35
CA ILE A 247 2.94 5.96 22.64
C ILE A 247 4.46 5.86 22.59
N ALA A 248 4.99 4.70 22.17
CA ALA A 248 6.42 4.41 22.18
C ALA A 248 6.78 3.31 21.17
N ASN A 249 8.06 3.23 20.80
CA ASN A 249 8.63 2.12 20.05
C ASN A 249 9.70 1.45 20.92
N ILE A 250 9.53 0.17 21.20
CA ILE A 250 10.47 -0.63 22.02
C ILE A 250 11.21 -1.62 21.13
N HIS A 251 12.49 -1.85 21.42
CA HIS A 251 13.25 -2.89 20.75
C HIS A 251 13.05 -4.22 21.48
N ALA A 252 12.90 -5.29 20.73
CA ALA A 252 12.93 -6.64 21.29
C ALA A 252 14.39 -7.13 21.33
N HIS A 253 14.76 -7.76 22.45
CA HIS A 253 16.11 -8.24 22.70
C HIS A 253 16.12 -9.76 22.73
N LEU A 254 17.20 -10.37 22.26
CA LEU A 254 17.35 -11.82 22.27
C LEU A 254 17.34 -12.34 23.72
N PHE A 255 16.35 -13.17 24.03
CA PHE A 255 16.18 -13.78 25.35
C PHE A 255 16.67 -15.24 25.35
N SER A 256 16.39 -15.98 24.27
CA SER A 256 16.86 -17.35 24.06
C SER A 256 17.23 -17.58 22.61
N GLU A 257 18.41 -18.15 22.38
CA GLU A 257 18.86 -18.60 21.05
C GLU A 257 18.14 -19.89 20.64
N ALA A 258 17.98 -20.07 19.32
CA ALA A 258 17.53 -21.34 18.77
C ALA A 258 18.64 -22.39 18.89
N ASN A 259 18.27 -23.65 19.03
CA ASN A 259 19.20 -24.77 19.12
C ASN A 259 18.73 -25.93 18.23
N GLU A 260 19.53 -27.01 18.16
CA GLU A 260 19.21 -28.17 17.31
C GLU A 260 17.88 -28.86 17.67
N THR A 261 17.41 -28.71 18.92
CA THR A 261 16.16 -29.34 19.40
C THR A 261 14.95 -28.40 19.33
N SER A 262 15.16 -27.09 19.29
CA SER A 262 14.17 -26.03 19.21
C SER A 262 14.64 -24.98 18.21
N PRO A 263 14.16 -25.02 16.95
CA PRO A 263 14.52 -24.06 15.90
C PRO A 263 13.92 -22.66 16.12
N ILE A 264 13.40 -22.36 17.32
CA ILE A 264 12.74 -21.11 17.66
C ILE A 264 13.67 -20.27 18.53
N ALA A 265 14.03 -19.09 18.06
CA ALA A 265 14.68 -18.04 18.84
C ALA A 265 13.59 -17.16 19.49
N VAL A 266 13.78 -16.79 20.76
CA VAL A 266 12.79 -16.01 21.52
C VAL A 266 13.36 -14.62 21.79
N TYR A 267 12.64 -13.60 21.38
CA TYR A 267 12.95 -12.20 21.65
C TYR A 267 11.98 -11.63 22.70
N GLU A 268 12.49 -11.02 23.76
CA GLU A 268 11.69 -10.39 24.81
C GLU A 268 11.64 -8.87 24.61
N TYR A 269 10.45 -8.31 24.76
CA TYR A 269 10.23 -6.87 24.84
C TYR A 269 9.65 -6.52 26.21
N VAL A 270 10.00 -5.34 26.73
CA VAL A 270 9.53 -4.86 28.04
C VAL A 270 9.02 -3.42 27.97
N TYR A 271 7.98 -3.12 28.73
CA TYR A 271 7.36 -1.79 28.78
C TYR A 271 6.84 -1.45 30.18
N TRP A 272 7.12 -0.23 30.65
CA TRP A 272 6.64 0.25 31.97
C TRP A 272 5.34 1.02 31.83
N ALA A 273 4.25 0.45 32.34
CA ALA A 273 2.90 1.00 32.22
C ALA A 273 2.32 1.43 33.59
N ARG A 274 1.31 2.30 33.57
CA ARG A 274 0.58 2.74 34.78
C ARG A 274 -0.68 1.91 34.98
N LEU A 275 -1.13 1.83 36.23
CA LEU A 275 -2.39 1.16 36.56
C LEU A 275 -3.56 1.84 35.83
N GLY A 276 -4.41 1.04 35.17
CA GLY A 276 -5.52 1.51 34.34
C GLY A 276 -5.19 1.81 32.88
N ASP A 277 -3.92 1.70 32.47
CA ASP A 277 -3.52 1.80 31.07
C ASP A 277 -4.14 0.65 30.25
N ALA A 278 -4.57 0.98 29.04
CA ALA A 278 -5.02 0.02 28.03
C ALA A 278 -4.13 0.18 26.80
N LEU A 279 -3.30 -0.83 26.54
CA LEU A 279 -2.21 -0.79 25.58
C LEU A 279 -2.43 -1.83 24.49
N SER A 280 -1.96 -1.52 23.29
CA SER A 280 -1.86 -2.45 22.16
C SER A 280 -0.41 -2.53 21.70
N PHE A 281 0.11 -3.75 21.61
CA PHE A 281 1.48 -4.05 21.20
C PHE A 281 1.47 -4.55 19.75
N VAL A 282 2.21 -3.89 18.87
CA VAL A 282 2.24 -4.19 17.43
C VAL A 282 3.69 -4.42 16.98
N PRO A 283 4.13 -5.68 16.79
CA PRO A 283 5.47 -5.98 16.32
C PRO A 283 5.67 -5.56 14.86
N ARG A 284 6.87 -5.04 14.54
CA ARG A 284 7.28 -4.59 13.21
C ARG A 284 8.77 -4.81 12.97
N TYR A 285 9.12 -4.93 11.69
CA TYR A 285 10.49 -4.83 11.24
C TYR A 285 10.93 -3.37 11.05
N GLY A 286 12.13 -3.04 11.55
CA GLY A 286 12.86 -1.84 11.20
C GLY A 286 13.12 -1.81 9.70
N ARG A 287 12.87 -0.65 9.08
CA ARG A 287 12.90 -0.51 7.62
C ARG A 287 14.32 -0.71 7.09
N ASP A 288 14.59 -1.86 6.48
CA ASP A 288 15.83 -2.14 5.75
C ASP A 288 15.55 -1.98 4.25
N GLN A 289 16.36 -1.18 3.55
CA GLN A 289 16.11 -0.84 2.13
C GLN A 289 16.43 -1.99 1.16
N ASN A 290 16.99 -3.09 1.64
CA ASN A 290 17.56 -4.18 0.84
C ASN A 290 16.96 -5.57 1.13
N GLN A 291 15.71 -5.68 1.59
CA GLN A 291 15.08 -7.00 1.73
C GLN A 291 14.27 -7.38 0.48
N THR A 292 14.91 -8.17 -0.37
CA THR A 292 14.31 -8.93 -1.49
C THR A 292 13.89 -10.36 -1.07
N GLU A 293 13.81 -10.65 0.23
CA GLU A 293 13.50 -11.98 0.75
C GLU A 293 12.10 -12.03 1.37
N GLN A 294 11.50 -13.23 1.35
CA GLN A 294 10.11 -13.53 1.73
C GLN A 294 9.62 -12.63 2.88
N VAL A 295 8.59 -11.83 2.62
CA VAL A 295 8.03 -10.96 3.65
C VAL A 295 7.39 -11.84 4.72
N LEU A 296 7.83 -11.66 5.96
CA LEU A 296 7.32 -12.36 7.11
C LEU A 296 6.30 -11.49 7.83
N LEU A 297 5.24 -12.11 8.35
CA LEU A 297 4.17 -11.44 9.09
C LEU A 297 4.13 -11.95 10.53
N PHE A 298 3.67 -11.10 11.44
CA PHE A 298 3.49 -11.43 12.85
C PHE A 298 2.07 -11.93 13.14
N TYR A 299 1.99 -12.97 13.96
CA TYR A 299 0.76 -13.68 14.33
C TYR A 299 0.63 -13.72 15.86
N PRO A 300 -0.36 -13.05 16.47
CA PRO A 300 -1.30 -12.13 15.82
C PRO A 300 -0.62 -10.81 15.39
N ARG A 301 -1.35 -9.96 14.68
CA ARG A 301 -0.86 -8.64 14.27
C ARG A 301 -0.66 -7.68 15.45
N GLU A 302 -1.48 -7.81 16.48
CA GLU A 302 -1.46 -6.99 17.68
C GLU A 302 -1.93 -7.78 18.90
N GLN A 303 -1.47 -7.39 20.08
CA GLN A 303 -1.96 -7.91 21.36
C GLN A 303 -2.34 -6.76 22.28
N ASN A 304 -3.52 -6.86 22.88
CA ASN A 304 -4.02 -5.87 23.82
C ASN A 304 -3.75 -6.30 25.26
N ALA A 305 -3.28 -5.37 26.09
CA ALA A 305 -3.07 -5.59 27.52
C ALA A 305 -3.68 -4.45 28.33
N THR A 306 -4.43 -4.79 29.38
CA THR A 306 -5.02 -3.82 30.31
C THR A 306 -4.51 -4.07 31.71
N LEU A 307 -3.93 -3.05 32.34
CA LEU A 307 -3.45 -3.16 33.72
C LEU A 307 -4.60 -2.92 34.70
N ALA A 308 -5.24 -4.00 35.13
CA ALA A 308 -6.37 -3.96 36.07
C ALA A 308 -5.96 -4.31 37.52
N VAL A 309 -4.85 -5.02 37.72
CA VAL A 309 -4.40 -5.52 39.02
C VAL A 309 -3.18 -4.75 39.48
N ASP A 310 -3.15 -4.38 40.76
CA ASP A 310 -2.01 -3.77 41.42
C ASP A 310 -0.97 -4.84 41.77
N GLY A 311 0.23 -4.78 41.17
CA GLY A 311 1.32 -5.75 41.38
C GLY A 311 1.99 -6.26 40.10
N CYS A 312 2.69 -7.39 40.17
CA CYS A 312 3.34 -7.97 38.99
C CYS A 312 2.28 -8.39 37.96
N GLN A 313 2.49 -7.99 36.70
CA GLN A 313 1.57 -8.28 35.61
C GLN A 313 1.89 -9.63 34.97
N PRO A 314 0.88 -10.37 34.48
CA PRO A 314 1.13 -11.52 33.63
C PRO A 314 1.81 -11.10 32.32
N ARG A 315 2.57 -12.01 31.73
CA ARG A 315 3.22 -11.80 30.43
C ARG A 315 2.16 -11.63 29.34
N VAL A 316 2.37 -10.68 28.43
CA VAL A 316 1.56 -10.51 27.22
C VAL A 316 1.74 -11.75 26.35
N PRO A 317 0.66 -12.34 25.80
CA PRO A 317 0.78 -13.54 24.96
C PRO A 317 1.76 -13.32 23.80
N SER A 318 2.50 -14.37 23.43
CA SER A 318 3.57 -14.23 22.45
C SER A 318 3.06 -13.96 21.03
N PHE A 319 3.91 -13.33 20.24
CA PHE A 319 3.77 -13.24 18.80
C PHE A 319 4.61 -14.33 18.16
N ALA A 320 4.11 -14.94 17.08
CA ALA A 320 4.87 -15.86 16.25
C ALA A 320 5.07 -15.27 14.87
N GLU A 321 6.22 -15.51 14.27
CA GLU A 321 6.48 -15.12 12.90
C GLU A 321 6.13 -16.25 11.92
N ARG A 322 5.51 -15.91 10.78
CA ARG A 322 5.29 -16.86 9.68
C ARG A 322 5.48 -16.21 8.32
N PRO A 323 5.85 -17.00 7.30
CA PRO A 323 5.88 -16.53 5.92
C PRO A 323 4.54 -15.96 5.46
N ALA A 324 4.56 -14.84 4.76
CA ALA A 324 3.37 -14.32 4.12
C ALA A 324 2.93 -15.22 2.95
N VAL A 325 1.63 -15.25 2.71
CA VAL A 325 1.05 -15.85 1.52
C VAL A 325 1.06 -14.83 0.38
N TYR A 326 1.46 -15.29 -0.80
CA TYR A 326 1.34 -14.55 -2.05
C TYR A 326 0.39 -15.29 -2.98
N VAL A 327 -0.59 -14.58 -3.51
CA VAL A 327 -1.48 -15.09 -4.54
C VAL A 327 -0.93 -14.63 -5.88
N THR A 328 -0.47 -15.59 -6.69
CA THR A 328 0.08 -15.34 -8.02
C THR A 328 -0.82 -15.95 -9.08
N GLY A 329 -0.81 -15.37 -10.27
CA GLY A 329 -1.59 -15.86 -11.40
C GLY A 329 -1.28 -15.08 -12.67
N SER A 330 -1.95 -15.44 -13.75
CA SER A 330 -1.85 -14.74 -15.04
C SER A 330 -3.20 -14.64 -15.72
N ILE A 331 -3.37 -13.58 -16.51
CA ILE A 331 -4.54 -13.40 -17.38
C ILE A 331 -4.20 -13.93 -18.78
N VAL A 332 -5.13 -14.68 -19.36
CA VAL A 332 -5.04 -15.18 -20.75
C VAL A 332 -6.23 -14.62 -21.54
N PRO A 333 -6.02 -13.87 -22.64
CA PRO A 333 -4.71 -13.46 -23.19
C PRO A 333 -3.98 -12.47 -22.26
N ALA A 334 -2.66 -12.33 -22.41
CA ALA A 334 -1.86 -11.44 -21.58
C ALA A 334 -2.32 -9.98 -21.76
N LEU A 335 -2.73 -9.33 -20.67
CA LEU A 335 -3.23 -7.96 -20.65
C LEU A 335 -2.53 -7.15 -19.56
N GLU A 336 -1.98 -6.01 -19.94
CA GLU A 336 -1.38 -5.06 -19.02
C GLU A 336 -2.44 -4.24 -18.27
N ALA A 337 -2.11 -3.92 -17.00
CA ALA A 337 -2.86 -3.01 -16.14
C ALA A 337 -4.31 -3.42 -15.90
N VAL A 338 -4.59 -4.72 -15.82
CA VAL A 338 -5.88 -5.24 -15.37
C VAL A 338 -5.91 -5.24 -13.85
N ASN A 339 -6.98 -4.67 -13.29
CA ASN A 339 -7.19 -4.61 -11.85
C ASN A 339 -7.60 -5.99 -11.32
N ILE A 340 -6.72 -6.60 -10.54
CA ILE A 340 -6.94 -7.83 -9.79
C ILE A 340 -7.31 -7.47 -8.36
N VAL A 341 -8.48 -7.90 -7.93
CA VAL A 341 -9.03 -7.69 -6.59
C VAL A 341 -8.99 -9.03 -5.85
N ILE A 342 -8.29 -9.05 -4.72
CA ILE A 342 -8.24 -10.20 -3.82
C ILE A 342 -9.17 -9.96 -2.64
N THR A 343 -10.09 -10.89 -2.41
CA THR A 343 -11.08 -10.83 -1.32
C THR A 343 -10.92 -12.01 -0.38
N ALA A 344 -11.15 -11.79 0.91
CA ALA A 344 -11.17 -12.88 1.89
C ALA A 344 -12.41 -13.76 1.68
N GLU A 345 -12.24 -15.07 1.54
CA GLU A 345 -13.36 -16.00 1.39
C GLU A 345 -14.12 -16.19 2.72
N LYS A 346 -13.38 -16.15 3.83
CA LYS A 346 -13.90 -16.29 5.20
C LYS A 346 -13.39 -15.14 6.08
N GLU A 347 -13.90 -15.07 7.31
CA GLU A 347 -13.42 -14.10 8.30
C GLU A 347 -11.97 -14.44 8.72
N SER A 348 -11.07 -13.49 8.52
CA SER A 348 -9.69 -13.50 9.02
C SER A 348 -9.65 -12.74 10.34
N LYS A 349 -9.39 -13.46 11.43
CA LYS A 349 -9.27 -12.86 12.76
C LYS A 349 -7.96 -12.12 12.91
N ILE A 350 -6.91 -12.56 12.21
CA ILE A 350 -5.56 -12.02 12.34
C ILE A 350 -5.36 -10.86 11.37
N GLY A 351 -5.85 -11.00 10.13
CA GLY A 351 -5.87 -9.94 9.13
C GLY A 351 -6.93 -8.87 9.35
N LEU A 352 -7.86 -9.08 10.31
CA LEU A 352 -9.00 -8.20 10.60
C LEU A 352 -9.90 -7.98 9.37
N LEU A 353 -10.12 -9.03 8.58
CA LEU A 353 -10.94 -8.99 7.36
C LEU A 353 -12.21 -9.80 7.55
N LYS A 354 -13.35 -9.26 7.14
CA LYS A 354 -14.61 -10.01 7.07
C LYS A 354 -14.68 -10.83 5.78
N ALA A 355 -15.54 -11.85 5.77
CA ALA A 355 -15.83 -12.60 4.55
C ALA A 355 -16.37 -11.66 3.45
N GLY A 356 -15.79 -11.74 2.26
CA GLY A 356 -16.08 -10.88 1.10
C GLY A 356 -15.37 -9.52 1.10
N GLU A 357 -14.63 -9.18 2.15
CA GLU A 357 -13.89 -7.92 2.21
C GLU A 357 -12.63 -7.96 1.34
N VAL A 358 -12.26 -6.82 0.75
CA VAL A 358 -11.08 -6.70 -0.12
C VAL A 358 -9.81 -6.69 0.73
N ALA A 359 -8.97 -7.70 0.54
CA ALA A 359 -7.67 -7.81 1.18
C ALA A 359 -6.61 -6.96 0.48
N MET A 360 -6.59 -6.98 -0.87
CA MET A 360 -5.59 -6.26 -1.67
C MET A 360 -6.09 -6.03 -3.10
N LYS A 361 -5.55 -5.00 -3.77
CA LYS A 361 -5.70 -4.78 -5.21
C LYS A 361 -4.33 -4.65 -5.85
N VAL A 362 -4.11 -5.33 -6.97
CA VAL A 362 -2.87 -5.25 -7.77
C VAL A 362 -3.19 -5.12 -9.25
N LEU A 363 -2.25 -4.59 -10.02
CA LEU A 363 -2.34 -4.55 -11.48
C LEU A 363 -1.50 -5.67 -12.09
N THR A 364 -1.96 -6.23 -13.21
CA THR A 364 -1.14 -7.13 -14.02
C THR A 364 0.00 -6.40 -14.72
N GLY A 365 1.14 -7.08 -14.87
CA GLY A 365 2.25 -6.65 -15.71
C GLY A 365 1.94 -6.70 -17.21
N ASP A 366 2.90 -6.30 -18.04
CA ASP A 366 2.82 -6.35 -19.51
C ASP A 366 2.67 -7.79 -20.04
N ASP A 367 3.22 -8.76 -19.33
CA ASP A 367 3.06 -10.20 -19.55
C ASP A 367 1.72 -10.78 -19.03
N GLY A 368 0.86 -9.95 -18.43
CA GLY A 368 -0.41 -10.37 -17.84
C GLY A 368 -0.27 -11.12 -16.51
N VAL A 369 0.94 -11.22 -15.94
CA VAL A 369 1.20 -11.88 -14.66
C VAL A 369 0.95 -10.91 -13.51
N PHE A 370 0.47 -11.42 -12.37
CA PHE A 370 0.34 -10.66 -11.14
C PHE A 370 0.83 -11.46 -9.93
N ALA A 371 1.27 -10.74 -8.91
CA ALA A 371 1.56 -11.25 -7.58
C ALA A 371 0.97 -10.29 -6.55
N ALA A 372 0.07 -10.80 -5.71
CA ALA A 372 -0.59 -10.05 -4.66
C ALA A 372 -0.22 -10.60 -3.30
N GLY A 373 0.39 -9.76 -2.48
CA GLY A 373 0.84 -10.07 -1.14
C GLY A 373 1.71 -8.94 -0.59
N PRO A 374 2.15 -9.03 0.67
CA PRO A 374 1.97 -10.15 1.60
C PRO A 374 0.55 -10.26 2.19
N LEU A 375 0.01 -11.48 2.31
CA LEU A 375 -1.29 -11.78 2.93
C LEU A 375 -1.16 -12.76 4.11
N TYR A 376 -2.11 -12.71 5.06
CA TYR A 376 -2.17 -13.61 6.21
C TYR A 376 -2.69 -15.00 5.81
N ASP A 377 -2.15 -16.06 6.41
CA ASP A 377 -2.49 -17.45 6.09
C ASP A 377 -3.75 -18.00 6.81
N ASP A 378 -4.43 -17.18 7.61
CA ASP A 378 -5.55 -17.61 8.47
C ASP A 378 -6.92 -17.68 7.75
N THR A 379 -6.98 -17.22 6.49
CA THR A 379 -8.16 -17.37 5.63
C THR A 379 -7.75 -17.71 4.20
N PRO A 380 -8.55 -18.53 3.48
CA PRO A 380 -8.45 -18.60 2.02
C PRO A 380 -8.90 -17.29 1.36
N TYR A 381 -8.36 -17.03 0.16
CA TYR A 381 -8.64 -15.83 -0.64
C TYR A 381 -9.20 -16.19 -2.01
N MET A 382 -10.10 -15.33 -2.50
CA MET A 382 -10.68 -15.39 -3.83
C MET A 382 -10.09 -14.28 -4.70
N VAL A 383 -9.90 -14.58 -5.99
CA VAL A 383 -9.33 -13.66 -6.98
C VAL A 383 -10.40 -13.24 -7.97
N HIS A 384 -10.54 -11.94 -8.16
CA HIS A 384 -11.44 -11.34 -9.15
C HIS A 384 -10.64 -10.41 -10.07
N ALA A 385 -10.90 -10.48 -11.37
CA ALA A 385 -10.29 -9.59 -12.35
C ALA A 385 -11.37 -8.71 -13.00
N ASP A 386 -11.10 -7.42 -13.10
CA ASP A 386 -11.99 -6.50 -13.82
C ASP A 386 -11.94 -6.79 -15.33
N LYS A 387 -13.11 -6.85 -15.97
CA LYS A 387 -13.21 -7.04 -17.43
C LYS A 387 -12.83 -5.74 -18.14
N LYS A 388 -11.86 -5.80 -19.04
CA LYS A 388 -11.41 -4.67 -19.88
C LYS A 388 -12.25 -4.65 -21.17
N LEU A 389 -12.67 -3.47 -21.59
CA LEU A 389 -13.38 -3.30 -22.86
C LEU A 389 -12.45 -3.60 -24.04
N ALA A 390 -13.00 -4.19 -25.09
CA ALA A 390 -12.33 -4.65 -26.28
C ALA A 390 -12.75 -3.83 -27.52
N GLN A 391 -12.07 -4.05 -28.64
CA GLN A 391 -12.28 -3.35 -29.91
C GLN A 391 -12.40 -4.37 -31.06
N ILE A 392 -13.34 -4.13 -31.99
CA ILE A 392 -13.40 -4.85 -33.27
C ILE A 392 -13.04 -3.87 -34.39
N LEU A 393 -11.96 -4.15 -35.12
CA LEU A 393 -11.54 -3.42 -36.30
C LEU A 393 -12.03 -4.13 -37.55
N VAL A 394 -12.83 -3.43 -38.35
CA VAL A 394 -13.42 -3.93 -39.58
C VAL A 394 -12.75 -3.28 -40.77
N ASN A 395 -12.15 -4.09 -41.63
CA ASN A 395 -11.55 -3.67 -42.89
C ASN A 395 -12.37 -4.21 -44.06
N ILE A 396 -12.87 -3.32 -44.91
CA ILE A 396 -13.59 -3.68 -46.13
C ILE A 396 -12.72 -3.31 -47.32
N ILE A 397 -12.33 -4.32 -48.09
CA ILE A 397 -11.46 -4.16 -49.24
C ILE A 397 -12.25 -4.31 -50.54
N ALA A 398 -11.92 -3.50 -51.55
CA ALA A 398 -12.53 -3.57 -52.87
C ALA A 398 -12.11 -4.89 -53.56
N GLY A 399 -13.11 -5.67 -53.97
CA GLY A 399 -12.94 -6.90 -54.73
C GLY A 399 -13.33 -6.73 -56.20
N ASP A 400 -13.69 -7.83 -56.84
CA ASP A 400 -14.04 -7.86 -58.26
C ASP A 400 -15.20 -6.88 -58.57
N GLY A 401 -14.96 -5.98 -59.55
CA GLY A 401 -15.96 -5.02 -60.04
C GLY A 401 -16.22 -3.82 -59.13
N ALA A 402 -15.61 -3.78 -57.95
CA ALA A 402 -15.74 -2.65 -57.03
C ALA A 402 -14.89 -1.46 -57.47
N GLU A 403 -15.33 -0.26 -57.08
CA GLU A 403 -14.55 0.97 -57.23
C GLU A 403 -13.38 0.97 -56.24
N GLU A 404 -12.29 1.66 -56.59
CA GLU A 404 -11.08 1.75 -55.75
C GLU A 404 -11.38 2.35 -54.37
N ILE A 405 -12.33 3.28 -54.31
CA ILE A 405 -12.89 3.81 -53.06
C ILE A 405 -14.32 3.29 -52.93
N LEU A 406 -14.54 2.37 -51.99
CA LEU A 406 -15.87 1.85 -51.71
C LEU A 406 -16.78 2.94 -51.12
N PRO A 407 -18.06 2.97 -51.52
CA PRO A 407 -19.09 3.75 -50.83
C PRO A 407 -19.24 3.34 -49.36
N SER A 408 -19.99 4.13 -48.60
CA SER A 408 -20.27 3.83 -47.20
C SER A 408 -21.05 2.51 -47.03
N VAL A 409 -20.50 1.59 -46.25
CA VAL A 409 -21.08 0.25 -46.02
C VAL A 409 -21.79 0.20 -44.66
N LEU A 410 -22.99 -0.36 -44.61
CA LEU A 410 -23.70 -0.61 -43.36
C LEU A 410 -23.16 -1.88 -42.69
N LEU A 411 -22.69 -1.76 -41.46
CA LEU A 411 -22.24 -2.84 -40.61
C LEU A 411 -23.32 -3.15 -39.57
N SER A 412 -23.86 -4.37 -39.62
CA SER A 412 -24.79 -4.90 -38.62
C SER A 412 -24.06 -5.84 -37.68
N LEU A 413 -23.90 -5.43 -36.42
CA LEU A 413 -23.28 -6.23 -35.37
C LEU A 413 -24.35 -6.71 -34.39
N SER A 414 -24.43 -8.01 -34.17
CA SER A 414 -25.25 -8.64 -33.13
C SER A 414 -24.38 -9.43 -32.17
N GLY A 415 -24.77 -9.56 -30.91
CA GLY A 415 -24.04 -10.36 -29.92
C GLY A 415 -24.97 -11.00 -28.90
N ASP A 416 -24.35 -11.54 -27.84
CA ASP A 416 -25.04 -12.14 -26.70
C ASP A 416 -26.05 -11.18 -26.03
N ASP A 417 -27.00 -11.75 -25.29
CA ASP A 417 -28.07 -11.03 -24.59
C ASP A 417 -28.91 -10.09 -25.48
N GLY A 418 -28.94 -10.34 -26.78
CA GLY A 418 -29.69 -9.55 -27.75
C GLY A 418 -29.03 -8.21 -28.10
N TYR A 419 -27.73 -8.03 -27.79
CA TYR A 419 -26.98 -6.85 -28.20
C TYR A 419 -27.05 -6.66 -29.73
N ARG A 420 -27.42 -5.46 -30.18
CA ARG A 420 -27.46 -5.10 -31.61
C ARG A 420 -27.00 -3.67 -31.80
N LYS A 421 -26.04 -3.47 -32.71
CA LYS A 421 -25.50 -2.17 -33.07
C LYS A 421 -25.28 -2.11 -34.58
N ASN A 422 -25.90 -1.13 -35.22
CA ASN A 422 -25.67 -0.83 -36.63
C ASN A 422 -24.78 0.39 -36.74
N ALA A 423 -23.78 0.34 -37.62
CA ALA A 423 -22.87 1.44 -37.88
C ALA A 423 -22.62 1.59 -39.37
N VAL A 424 -22.21 2.78 -39.82
CA VAL A 424 -21.90 3.04 -41.22
C VAL A 424 -20.39 3.26 -41.34
N ALA A 425 -19.71 2.37 -42.05
CA ALA A 425 -18.31 2.53 -42.38
C ALA A 425 -18.16 3.69 -43.40
N PRO A 426 -17.24 4.64 -43.18
CA PRO A 426 -16.98 5.73 -44.11
C PRO A 426 -16.37 5.20 -45.44
N PRO A 427 -16.34 6.04 -46.49
CA PRO A 427 -15.65 5.70 -47.74
C PRO A 427 -14.20 5.25 -47.48
N GLY A 428 -13.76 4.17 -48.12
CA GLY A 428 -12.47 3.52 -47.84
C GLY A 428 -12.55 2.33 -46.86
N GLY A 429 -13.72 2.04 -46.30
CA GLY A 429 -14.05 0.70 -45.79
C GLY A 429 -13.46 0.33 -44.42
N LYS A 430 -12.85 1.26 -43.67
CA LYS A 430 -12.34 1.00 -42.32
C LYS A 430 -13.29 1.52 -41.25
N PHE A 431 -13.61 0.70 -40.26
CA PHE A 431 -14.46 1.08 -39.13
C PHE A 431 -14.03 0.37 -37.84
N ALA A 432 -14.17 1.03 -36.68
CA ALA A 432 -13.86 0.48 -35.37
C ALA A 432 -15.12 0.45 -34.48
N PHE A 433 -15.42 -0.70 -33.89
CA PHE A 433 -16.36 -0.81 -32.77
C PHE A 433 -15.58 -0.76 -31.46
N ASP A 434 -15.54 0.42 -30.85
CA ASP A 434 -14.89 0.66 -29.57
C ASP A 434 -15.79 0.35 -28.37
N GLY A 435 -15.16 0.05 -27.23
CA GLY A 435 -15.86 -0.07 -25.94
C GLY A 435 -16.74 -1.31 -25.83
N MET A 436 -16.35 -2.40 -26.49
CA MET A 436 -17.14 -3.63 -26.56
C MET A 436 -16.88 -4.50 -25.32
N PHE A 437 -17.92 -5.06 -24.71
CA PHE A 437 -17.73 -6.10 -23.71
C PHE A 437 -17.25 -7.40 -24.37
N PRO A 438 -16.40 -8.20 -23.71
CA PRO A 438 -16.01 -9.50 -24.21
C PRO A 438 -17.22 -10.43 -24.31
N GLY A 439 -17.25 -11.26 -25.37
CA GLY A 439 -18.37 -12.16 -25.70
C GLY A 439 -18.39 -12.55 -27.17
N SER A 440 -19.44 -13.27 -27.57
CA SER A 440 -19.62 -13.75 -28.94
C SER A 440 -20.42 -12.74 -29.75
N PHE A 441 -19.93 -12.42 -30.95
CA PHE A 441 -20.56 -11.48 -31.87
C PHE A 441 -20.73 -12.08 -33.27
N TYR A 442 -21.68 -11.53 -34.02
CA TYR A 442 -21.93 -11.85 -35.42
C TYR A 442 -22.01 -10.55 -36.21
N LEU A 443 -21.08 -10.36 -37.13
CA LEU A 443 -20.92 -9.13 -37.91
C LEU A 443 -21.29 -9.39 -39.38
N ARG A 444 -22.13 -8.52 -39.93
CA ARG A 444 -22.60 -8.59 -41.32
C ARG A 444 -22.49 -7.24 -42.03
N PRO A 445 -21.69 -7.12 -43.10
CA PRO A 445 -21.69 -5.96 -43.97
C PRO A 445 -22.84 -5.98 -44.97
N LEU A 446 -23.36 -4.81 -45.31
CA LEU A 446 -24.51 -4.60 -46.19
C LEU A 446 -24.29 -3.35 -47.04
N LEU A 447 -24.34 -3.51 -48.36
CA LEU A 447 -24.29 -2.42 -49.34
C LEU A 447 -25.07 -2.84 -50.58
N LYS A 448 -25.95 -1.98 -51.08
CA LYS A 448 -26.76 -2.28 -52.27
C LYS A 448 -25.85 -2.40 -53.49
N GLU A 449 -26.12 -3.36 -54.37
CA GLU A 449 -25.31 -3.69 -55.56
C GLU A 449 -23.96 -4.35 -55.24
N TYR A 450 -23.69 -4.73 -53.98
CA TYR A 450 -22.45 -5.42 -53.61
C TYR A 450 -22.76 -6.75 -52.92
N SER A 451 -21.88 -7.71 -53.10
CA SER A 451 -21.79 -8.93 -52.30
C SER A 451 -20.49 -8.93 -51.50
N PHE A 452 -20.54 -9.51 -50.30
CA PHE A 452 -19.38 -9.56 -49.40
C PHE A 452 -18.91 -11.00 -49.21
N SER A 453 -17.59 -11.17 -49.17
CA SER A 453 -16.93 -12.44 -48.85
C SER A 453 -16.01 -12.26 -47.64
N PRO A 454 -16.28 -12.94 -46.50
CA PRO A 454 -17.46 -13.76 -46.23
C PRO A 454 -18.75 -12.90 -46.14
N PRO A 455 -19.96 -13.47 -46.31
CA PRO A 455 -21.20 -12.69 -46.25
C PRO A 455 -21.54 -12.21 -44.82
N ALA A 456 -21.01 -12.89 -43.82
CA ALA A 456 -21.06 -12.53 -42.40
C ALA A 456 -19.99 -13.35 -41.65
N GLN A 457 -19.60 -12.90 -40.47
CA GLN A 457 -18.57 -13.57 -39.67
C GLN A 457 -18.97 -13.64 -38.19
N ALA A 458 -18.77 -14.81 -37.57
CA ALA A 458 -18.82 -14.97 -36.13
C ALA A 458 -17.46 -14.59 -35.53
N LEU A 459 -17.48 -13.79 -34.47
CA LEU A 459 -16.33 -13.19 -33.82
C LEU A 459 -16.38 -13.53 -32.32
N GLU A 460 -15.28 -14.07 -31.79
CA GLU A 460 -15.09 -14.30 -30.35
C GLU A 460 -14.20 -13.19 -29.80
N LEU A 461 -14.76 -12.29 -28.99
CA LEU A 461 -14.04 -11.13 -28.48
C LEU A 461 -13.57 -11.37 -27.04
N LEU A 462 -12.26 -11.45 -26.85
CA LEU A 462 -11.64 -11.60 -25.52
C LEU A 462 -11.52 -10.24 -24.83
N SER A 463 -11.44 -10.24 -23.49
CA SER A 463 -11.32 -9.03 -22.68
C SER A 463 -10.11 -8.21 -23.11
N GLY A 464 -10.26 -6.89 -23.29
CA GLY A 464 -9.17 -5.99 -23.69
C GLY A 464 -8.55 -6.23 -25.06
N ALA A 465 -9.06 -7.18 -25.86
CA ALA A 465 -8.49 -7.55 -27.14
C ALA A 465 -8.86 -6.56 -28.26
N THR A 466 -8.00 -6.46 -29.26
CA THR A 466 -8.32 -5.82 -30.55
C THR A 466 -8.42 -6.90 -31.60
N LEU A 467 -9.63 -7.16 -32.10
CA LEU A 467 -9.89 -8.19 -33.10
C LEU A 467 -10.06 -7.55 -34.47
N GLU A 468 -9.17 -7.89 -35.40
CA GLU A 468 -9.28 -7.44 -36.79
C GLU A 468 -10.04 -8.46 -37.67
N THR A 469 -10.96 -7.98 -38.48
CA THR A 469 -11.72 -8.77 -39.45
C THR A 469 -11.72 -8.06 -40.81
N THR A 470 -11.72 -8.85 -41.88
CA THR A 470 -11.69 -8.34 -43.26
C THR A 470 -12.82 -8.90 -44.10
N PHE A 471 -13.50 -8.03 -44.85
CA PHE A 471 -14.53 -8.37 -45.82
C PHE A 471 -14.12 -7.88 -47.21
N ILE A 472 -14.28 -8.73 -48.22
CA ILE A 472 -14.07 -8.36 -49.62
C ILE A 472 -15.41 -7.95 -50.22
N ALA A 473 -15.53 -6.72 -50.71
CA ALA A 473 -16.73 -6.20 -51.36
C ALA A 473 -16.61 -6.36 -52.88
N CYS A 474 -17.37 -7.27 -53.46
CA CYS A 474 -17.46 -7.44 -54.91
C CYS A 474 -18.73 -6.73 -55.42
N ARG A 475 -18.62 -5.94 -56.47
CA ARG A 475 -19.80 -5.30 -57.06
C ARG A 475 -20.57 -6.33 -57.88
N ASN A 476 -21.85 -6.48 -57.59
CA ASN A 476 -22.76 -7.29 -58.40
C ASN A 476 -23.00 -6.53 -59.71
N PHE A 477 -22.59 -7.13 -60.83
CA PHE A 477 -22.57 -6.47 -62.14
C PHE A 477 -23.98 -6.28 -62.72
N HIS A 478 -24.17 -5.12 -63.35
CA HIS A 478 -25.39 -4.73 -64.06
C HIS A 478 -25.41 -5.29 -65.49
N VAL A 479 -26.60 -5.56 -66.02
CA VAL A 479 -26.81 -5.42 -67.47
C VAL A 479 -26.99 -3.93 -67.75
N ASN A 480 -26.12 -3.38 -68.59
CA ASN A 480 -26.37 -2.13 -69.25
C ASN A 480 -27.48 -2.38 -70.29
N SER A 481 -28.75 -2.13 -69.94
CA SER A 481 -29.85 -2.01 -70.91
C SER A 481 -29.74 -0.69 -71.69
N PHE A 482 -28.55 -0.37 -72.20
CA PHE A 482 -28.28 0.92 -72.85
C PHE A 482 -28.92 1.05 -74.25
N ASP A 483 -29.41 -0.06 -74.81
CA ASP A 483 -30.02 -0.08 -76.15
C ASP A 483 -31.52 -0.41 -76.14
N ASP A 484 -32.14 -0.60 -74.95
CA ASP A 484 -33.57 -0.90 -74.85
C ASP A 484 -34.37 0.37 -74.51
N GLU A 485 -35.29 0.75 -75.39
CA GLU A 485 -36.19 1.90 -75.24
C GLU A 485 -37.65 1.43 -75.29
N VAL A 486 -38.47 1.93 -74.36
CA VAL A 486 -39.92 1.77 -74.41
C VAL A 486 -40.50 2.93 -75.21
N SER A 487 -41.05 2.61 -76.36
CA SER A 487 -41.72 3.58 -77.24
C SER A 487 -43.16 3.17 -77.54
N SER A 488 -44.00 4.16 -77.84
CA SER A 488 -45.34 3.96 -78.38
C SER A 488 -45.31 3.36 -79.78
N LEU A 489 -46.46 2.88 -80.26
CA LEU A 489 -46.63 2.43 -81.66
C LEU A 489 -46.28 3.51 -82.71
N THR A 490 -46.20 4.77 -82.29
CA THR A 490 -45.81 5.90 -83.14
C THR A 490 -44.31 6.22 -83.12
N GLY A 491 -43.52 5.44 -82.37
CA GLY A 491 -42.07 5.61 -82.22
C GLY A 491 -41.67 6.74 -81.28
N LYS A 492 -42.60 7.25 -80.45
CA LYS A 492 -42.27 8.24 -79.40
C LYS A 492 -41.87 7.53 -78.11
N PRO A 493 -40.83 8.01 -77.40
CA PRO A 493 -40.47 7.47 -76.09
C PRO A 493 -41.59 7.68 -75.07
N GLU A 494 -41.79 6.70 -74.19
CA GLU A 494 -42.81 6.73 -73.14
C GLU A 494 -42.16 6.82 -71.75
N GLU A 495 -42.35 7.96 -71.08
CA GLU A 495 -41.80 8.24 -69.74
C GLU A 495 -42.70 7.69 -68.63
N GLY A 496 -42.09 7.20 -67.54
CA GLY A 496 -42.80 6.79 -66.32
C GLY A 496 -43.48 5.42 -66.40
N VAL A 497 -43.20 4.64 -67.44
CA VAL A 497 -43.69 3.28 -67.62
C VAL A 497 -42.90 2.34 -66.70
N THR A 498 -43.58 1.51 -65.91
CA THR A 498 -42.92 0.53 -65.04
C THR A 498 -42.41 -0.65 -65.87
N VAL A 499 -41.14 -1.01 -65.69
CA VAL A 499 -40.50 -2.18 -66.26
C VAL A 499 -40.05 -3.10 -65.13
N GLU A 500 -40.48 -4.36 -65.16
CA GLU A 500 -40.07 -5.40 -64.23
C GLU A 500 -39.15 -6.42 -64.90
N ALA A 501 -38.26 -7.03 -64.11
CA ALA A 501 -37.42 -8.14 -64.51
C ALA A 501 -37.55 -9.28 -63.50
N ARG A 502 -37.96 -10.45 -63.97
CA ARG A 502 -38.14 -11.64 -63.12
C ARG A 502 -37.29 -12.78 -63.63
N SER A 503 -36.49 -13.40 -62.75
CA SER A 503 -35.68 -14.56 -63.14
C SER A 503 -36.56 -15.76 -63.51
N ASP A 504 -36.06 -16.63 -64.38
CA ASP A 504 -36.76 -17.89 -64.73
C ASP A 504 -37.05 -18.78 -63.51
N SER A 505 -36.19 -18.71 -62.49
CA SER A 505 -36.39 -19.39 -61.20
C SER A 505 -37.45 -18.75 -60.31
N GLY A 506 -37.90 -17.53 -60.64
CA GLY A 506 -38.82 -16.72 -59.84
C GLY A 506 -38.24 -16.15 -58.54
N LEU A 507 -36.97 -16.44 -58.23
CA LEU A 507 -36.30 -16.04 -56.98
C LEU A 507 -35.83 -14.59 -56.97
N TYR A 508 -35.53 -14.01 -58.13
CA TYR A 508 -35.01 -12.65 -58.25
C TYR A 508 -36.02 -11.77 -59.01
N TYR A 509 -36.28 -10.60 -58.45
CA TYR A 509 -37.25 -9.62 -58.94
C TYR A 509 -36.70 -8.22 -58.76
N GLU A 510 -36.71 -7.43 -59.83
CA GLU A 510 -36.31 -6.02 -59.83
C GLU A 510 -37.30 -5.22 -60.68
N GLU A 511 -37.56 -3.97 -60.29
CA GLU A 511 -38.41 -3.04 -61.06
C GLU A 511 -37.76 -1.66 -61.20
N THR A 512 -38.12 -0.95 -62.27
CA THR A 512 -37.69 0.42 -62.53
C THR A 512 -38.74 1.15 -63.34
N ALA A 513 -38.59 2.47 -63.52
CA ALA A 513 -39.43 3.28 -64.40
C ALA A 513 -38.60 3.83 -65.56
N THR A 514 -39.23 4.01 -66.72
CA THR A 514 -38.61 4.65 -67.89
C THR A 514 -38.40 6.15 -67.64
N ASP A 515 -37.31 6.70 -68.16
CA ASP A 515 -37.00 8.13 -68.13
C ASP A 515 -37.66 8.90 -69.30
N ALA A 516 -37.38 10.20 -69.40
CA ALA A 516 -37.95 11.09 -70.42
C ALA A 516 -37.60 10.67 -71.87
N ASP A 517 -36.52 9.92 -72.05
CA ASP A 517 -36.10 9.38 -73.35
C ASP A 517 -36.63 7.94 -73.57
N GLY A 518 -37.55 7.45 -72.71
CA GLY A 518 -38.12 6.10 -72.79
C GLY A 518 -37.14 5.00 -72.38
N LYS A 519 -35.95 5.35 -71.87
CA LYS A 519 -34.92 4.40 -71.48
C LYS A 519 -35.13 3.96 -70.05
N TYR A 520 -34.71 2.75 -69.73
CA TYR A 520 -34.80 2.23 -68.37
C TYR A 520 -33.50 1.55 -67.95
N ARG A 521 -33.26 1.50 -66.63
CA ARG A 521 -32.11 0.79 -66.06
C ARG A 521 -32.53 -0.10 -64.90
N LEU A 522 -32.46 -1.41 -65.13
CA LEU A 522 -32.64 -2.42 -64.10
C LEU A 522 -31.30 -2.62 -63.35
N ARG A 523 -31.34 -2.52 -62.02
CA ARG A 523 -30.15 -2.65 -61.15
C ARG A 523 -30.26 -3.91 -60.30
N GLY A 524 -29.13 -4.41 -59.78
CA GLY A 524 -29.16 -5.55 -58.85
C GLY A 524 -29.37 -6.94 -59.47
N LEU A 525 -29.34 -7.08 -60.80
CA LEU A 525 -29.53 -8.37 -61.47
C LEU A 525 -28.36 -9.34 -61.20
N VAL A 526 -28.70 -10.60 -60.97
CA VAL A 526 -27.73 -11.68 -60.70
C VAL A 526 -27.10 -12.21 -62.00
N PRO A 527 -25.77 -12.38 -62.09
CA PRO A 527 -25.10 -12.96 -63.26
C PRO A 527 -25.47 -14.42 -63.56
N ASN A 528 -25.27 -14.87 -64.79
CA ASN A 528 -25.62 -16.20 -65.30
C ASN A 528 -27.10 -16.56 -65.07
N THR A 529 -27.97 -15.56 -65.04
CA THR A 529 -29.40 -15.72 -64.84
C THR A 529 -30.13 -15.05 -65.99
N THR A 530 -31.11 -15.75 -66.56
CA THR A 530 -32.03 -15.19 -67.55
C THR A 530 -33.20 -14.52 -66.82
N TYR A 531 -33.48 -13.28 -67.19
CA TYR A 531 -34.60 -12.50 -66.69
C TYR A 531 -35.61 -12.28 -67.81
N ASN A 532 -36.87 -12.49 -67.48
CA ASN A 532 -38.00 -12.10 -68.31
C ASN A 532 -38.35 -10.65 -67.97
N VAL A 533 -37.97 -9.73 -68.87
CA VAL A 533 -38.26 -8.30 -68.73
C VAL A 533 -39.63 -8.02 -69.32
N LYS A 534 -40.48 -7.29 -68.60
CA LYS A 534 -41.86 -7.00 -69.00
C LYS A 534 -42.23 -5.58 -68.60
N VAL A 535 -42.96 -4.90 -69.48
CA VAL A 535 -43.66 -3.66 -69.14
C VAL A 535 -44.90 -4.00 -68.33
N VAL A 536 -45.01 -3.43 -67.14
CA VAL A 536 -46.14 -3.66 -66.23
C VAL A 536 -47.26 -2.69 -66.57
N VAL A 537 -48.39 -3.25 -67.01
CA VAL A 537 -49.65 -2.52 -67.12
C VAL A 537 -50.24 -2.40 -65.72
N LYS A 538 -50.13 -1.22 -65.11
CA LYS A 538 -50.78 -0.89 -63.84
C LYS A 538 -52.13 -0.22 -64.13
N GLU A 539 -53.18 -0.63 -63.43
CA GLU A 539 -54.46 0.09 -63.42
C GLU A 539 -54.26 1.40 -62.65
N GLU A 540 -54.58 2.54 -63.27
CA GLU A 540 -54.52 3.82 -62.58
C GLU A 540 -55.75 3.99 -61.68
N VAL A 541 -55.54 4.56 -60.49
CA VAL A 541 -56.58 4.68 -59.45
C VAL A 541 -57.75 5.58 -59.91
N ASP A 542 -57.55 6.42 -60.93
CA ASP A 542 -58.56 7.39 -61.40
C ASP A 542 -58.53 7.57 -62.94
N GLY A 543 -58.56 6.47 -63.70
CA GLY A 543 -58.63 6.51 -65.17
C GLY A 543 -58.45 5.15 -65.85
N PRO A 544 -58.74 5.05 -67.17
CA PRO A 544 -58.36 3.86 -67.94
C PRO A 544 -56.83 3.69 -67.90
N PRO A 545 -56.31 2.45 -67.89
CA PRO A 545 -54.87 2.20 -67.79
C PRO A 545 -54.13 2.93 -68.91
N ARG A 546 -53.06 3.64 -68.54
CA ARG A 546 -52.18 4.38 -69.48
C ARG A 546 -51.63 3.52 -70.62
N LEU A 547 -51.60 2.20 -70.44
CA LEU A 547 -51.00 1.24 -71.35
C LEU A 547 -51.89 -0.01 -71.41
N GLU A 548 -52.46 -0.36 -72.55
CA GLU A 548 -53.28 -1.58 -72.68
C GLU A 548 -52.45 -2.84 -72.91
N ARG A 549 -51.34 -2.72 -73.66
CA ARG A 549 -50.46 -3.84 -74.03
C ARG A 549 -49.07 -3.33 -74.42
N ALA A 550 -48.04 -4.09 -74.06
CA ALA A 550 -46.69 -3.94 -74.61
C ALA A 550 -46.37 -5.12 -75.54
N SER A 551 -45.60 -4.83 -76.60
CA SER A 551 -45.13 -5.82 -77.58
C SER A 551 -43.62 -5.65 -77.76
N PRO A 552 -42.79 -6.67 -77.48
CA PRO A 552 -43.17 -8.00 -77.00
C PRO A 552 -43.74 -7.96 -75.58
N SER A 553 -44.55 -8.96 -75.23
CA SER A 553 -45.14 -9.07 -73.88
C SER A 553 -44.11 -9.49 -72.81
N VAL A 554 -43.03 -10.14 -73.24
CA VAL A 554 -41.86 -10.52 -72.44
C VAL A 554 -40.62 -10.43 -73.35
N TYR A 555 -39.54 -9.85 -72.82
CA TYR A 555 -38.24 -9.77 -73.45
C TYR A 555 -37.20 -10.51 -72.59
N PRO A 556 -36.70 -11.68 -73.04
CA PRO A 556 -35.72 -12.44 -72.26
C PRO A 556 -34.34 -11.81 -72.36
N VAL A 557 -33.76 -11.45 -71.22
CA VAL A 557 -32.42 -10.87 -71.09
C VAL A 557 -31.53 -11.86 -70.35
N GLU A 558 -30.50 -12.37 -71.02
CA GLU A 558 -29.48 -13.21 -70.38
C GLU A 558 -28.39 -12.32 -69.77
N VAL A 559 -28.27 -12.34 -68.45
CA VAL A 559 -27.20 -11.61 -67.75
C VAL A 559 -25.91 -12.41 -67.86
N ARG A 560 -25.12 -12.17 -68.91
CA ARG A 560 -23.81 -12.80 -69.06
C ARG A 560 -22.76 -12.08 -68.21
N LYS A 561 -21.81 -12.83 -67.67
CA LYS A 561 -20.58 -12.22 -67.13
C LYS A 561 -19.88 -11.44 -68.24
N PRO A 562 -19.39 -10.22 -68.01
CA PRO A 562 -18.55 -9.55 -68.99
C PRO A 562 -17.31 -10.39 -69.30
N PHE A 563 -16.85 -10.30 -70.55
CA PHE A 563 -15.66 -10.96 -71.07
C PHE A 563 -14.46 -10.72 -70.14
N ARG A 564 -13.79 -11.80 -69.73
CA ARG A 564 -12.57 -11.74 -68.93
C ARG A 564 -11.39 -11.64 -69.87
N GLU A 565 -10.77 -10.46 -70.00
CA GLU A 565 -9.46 -10.35 -70.63
C GLU A 565 -8.43 -10.99 -69.68
N ILE A 566 -7.93 -12.18 -70.06
CA ILE A 566 -6.88 -12.85 -69.31
C ILE A 566 -5.56 -12.51 -70.00
N PHE A 567 -4.82 -11.56 -69.42
CA PHE A 567 -3.46 -11.25 -69.85
C PHE A 567 -2.51 -12.42 -69.57
N PRO A 568 -1.51 -12.67 -70.42
CA PRO A 568 -0.52 -13.72 -70.18
C PRO A 568 0.31 -13.39 -68.93
N LYS A 569 0.51 -14.40 -68.07
CA LYS A 569 1.49 -14.33 -66.97
C LYS A 569 2.88 -14.64 -67.53
N GLY A 570 3.76 -13.65 -67.53
CA GLY A 570 5.17 -13.76 -67.86
C GLY A 570 6.00 -12.84 -66.96
N SER A 571 7.26 -13.20 -66.71
CA SER A 571 8.21 -12.34 -65.99
C SER A 571 8.35 -10.98 -66.71
N ASP A 572 8.32 -9.88 -65.94
CA ASP A 572 8.35 -8.47 -66.37
C ASP A 572 7.09 -7.88 -67.04
N LEU A 573 6.01 -8.65 -67.19
CA LEU A 573 4.76 -8.15 -67.79
C LEU A 573 3.82 -7.43 -66.80
N GLU A 574 3.97 -7.63 -65.49
CA GLU A 574 3.11 -6.98 -64.47
C GLU A 574 3.21 -5.44 -64.52
N LYS A 575 4.37 -4.89 -64.87
CA LYS A 575 4.60 -3.44 -65.00
C LYS A 575 3.79 -2.81 -66.16
N TRP A 576 3.51 -3.60 -67.21
CA TRP A 576 2.88 -3.11 -68.44
C TRP A 576 1.38 -3.43 -68.53
N GLN A 577 0.91 -4.44 -67.78
CA GLN A 577 -0.49 -4.85 -67.72
C GLN A 577 -1.52 -3.70 -67.57
N PRO A 578 -1.33 -2.68 -66.69
CA PRO A 578 -2.31 -1.60 -66.56
C PRO A 578 -2.36 -0.66 -67.77
N HIS A 579 -1.40 -0.76 -68.71
CA HIS A 579 -1.26 0.17 -69.84
C HIS A 579 -1.45 -0.50 -71.21
N ILE A 580 -1.77 -1.79 -71.27
CA ILE A 580 -2.06 -2.51 -72.51
C ILE A 580 -3.58 -2.58 -72.71
N SER A 581 -4.06 -2.33 -73.93
CA SER A 581 -5.44 -2.53 -74.34
C SER A 581 -5.54 -3.32 -75.64
N VAL A 582 -6.69 -3.97 -75.87
CA VAL A 582 -6.98 -4.69 -77.11
C VAL A 582 -7.64 -3.74 -78.11
N GLU A 583 -7.13 -3.69 -79.34
CA GLU A 583 -7.76 -3.03 -80.48
C GLU A 583 -8.18 -4.04 -81.55
N VAL A 584 -9.28 -3.74 -82.24
CA VAL A 584 -9.74 -4.52 -83.40
C VAL A 584 -9.04 -3.98 -84.64
N ALA A 585 -8.13 -4.76 -85.22
CA ALA A 585 -7.32 -4.35 -86.36
C ALA A 585 -8.11 -4.33 -87.69
N SER A 586 -9.10 -5.23 -87.85
CA SER A 586 -10.05 -5.23 -88.97
C SER A 586 -11.24 -6.15 -88.70
N ILE A 587 -12.40 -5.86 -89.31
CA ILE A 587 -13.63 -6.66 -89.23
C ILE A 587 -13.84 -7.35 -90.58
N SER A 588 -13.71 -8.68 -90.64
CA SER A 588 -14.17 -9.50 -91.78
C SER A 588 -14.89 -10.74 -91.25
N GLU A 589 -16.20 -10.86 -91.44
CA GLU A 589 -16.94 -12.03 -90.95
C GLU A 589 -16.47 -13.32 -91.68
N PRO A 590 -16.31 -14.47 -90.98
CA PRO A 590 -16.71 -14.74 -89.58
C PRO A 590 -15.62 -14.49 -88.51
N ALA A 591 -14.40 -14.05 -88.85
CA ALA A 591 -13.27 -13.95 -87.92
C ALA A 591 -12.79 -12.50 -87.69
N LYS A 592 -12.69 -12.04 -86.43
CA LYS A 592 -12.11 -10.70 -86.14
C LYS A 592 -10.61 -10.82 -85.87
N ARG A 593 -9.84 -9.82 -86.33
CA ARG A 593 -8.41 -9.67 -86.07
C ARG A 593 -8.18 -8.77 -84.85
N LEU A 594 -7.59 -9.32 -83.79
CA LEU A 594 -7.28 -8.61 -82.54
C LEU A 594 -5.78 -8.29 -82.47
N ARG A 595 -5.45 -7.09 -81.96
CA ARG A 595 -4.06 -6.68 -81.70
C ARG A 595 -3.96 -6.04 -80.32
N LEU A 596 -2.83 -6.23 -79.63
CA LEU A 596 -2.54 -5.51 -78.39
C LEU A 596 -1.86 -4.17 -78.73
N VAL A 597 -2.23 -3.13 -78.01
CA VAL A 597 -1.61 -1.80 -78.10
C VAL A 597 -1.29 -1.27 -76.71
N SER A 598 -0.19 -0.53 -76.58
CA SER A 598 0.18 0.17 -75.35
C SER A 598 -0.32 1.60 -75.38
N LYS A 599 -0.92 2.05 -74.28
CA LYS A 599 -1.35 3.43 -74.04
C LYS A 599 -0.21 4.34 -73.56
N MET A 600 1.01 3.82 -73.43
CA MET A 600 2.17 4.59 -73.01
C MET A 600 2.73 5.46 -74.14
N ALA A 601 3.38 6.58 -73.80
CA ALA A 601 3.90 7.51 -74.78
C ALA A 601 5.02 6.89 -75.64
N VAL A 602 4.83 6.90 -76.97
CA VAL A 602 5.74 6.30 -77.97
C VAL A 602 7.17 6.86 -77.91
N GLN A 603 7.36 8.06 -77.34
CA GLN A 603 8.67 8.71 -77.18
C GLN A 603 9.54 8.07 -76.09
N THR A 604 8.93 7.35 -75.14
CA THR A 604 9.62 6.77 -73.98
C THR A 604 9.58 5.25 -73.98
N HIS A 605 8.71 4.64 -74.79
CA HIS A 605 8.48 3.20 -74.80
C HIS A 605 8.17 2.71 -76.21
N LYS A 606 8.77 1.59 -76.61
CA LYS A 606 8.49 0.89 -77.87
C LYS A 606 7.68 -0.37 -77.57
N PHE A 607 6.54 -0.55 -78.24
CA PHE A 607 5.65 -1.69 -78.03
C PHE A 607 5.24 -2.32 -79.37
N HIS A 608 5.35 -3.64 -79.48
CA HIS A 608 4.94 -4.42 -80.63
C HIS A 608 4.21 -5.70 -80.20
N SER A 609 3.10 -6.02 -80.86
CA SER A 609 2.40 -7.29 -80.68
C SER A 609 2.04 -7.92 -82.02
N ASP A 610 2.01 -9.25 -82.03
CA ASP A 610 1.40 -10.04 -83.11
C ASP A 610 -0.12 -9.80 -83.17
N VAL A 611 -0.72 -10.12 -84.32
CA VAL A 611 -2.17 -10.05 -84.57
C VAL A 611 -2.77 -11.45 -84.50
N LEU A 612 -3.84 -11.61 -83.73
CA LEU A 612 -4.54 -12.88 -83.54
C LEU A 612 -5.87 -12.89 -84.29
N GLU A 613 -6.09 -13.90 -85.14
CA GLU A 613 -7.40 -14.16 -85.74
C GLU A 613 -8.25 -15.01 -84.80
N VAL A 614 -9.48 -14.56 -84.53
CA VAL A 614 -10.41 -15.28 -83.65
C VAL A 614 -11.78 -15.41 -84.29
N ASP A 615 -12.28 -16.65 -84.33
CA ASP A 615 -13.67 -16.97 -84.64
C ASP A 615 -14.49 -17.00 -83.33
N PHE A 616 -15.49 -16.13 -83.24
CA PHE A 616 -16.30 -15.94 -82.04
C PHE A 616 -17.51 -16.89 -81.98
N ALA A 617 -17.75 -17.71 -83.00
CA ALA A 617 -18.84 -18.68 -83.00
C ALA A 617 -18.54 -19.92 -82.14
N GLU A 618 -17.25 -20.28 -81.97
CA GLU A 618 -16.86 -21.55 -81.32
C GLU A 618 -16.24 -21.41 -79.92
N ARG A 619 -15.82 -20.21 -79.47
CA ARG A 619 -15.10 -20.04 -78.18
C ARG A 619 -15.50 -18.77 -77.42
N ASN A 620 -15.99 -18.96 -76.19
CA ASN A 620 -16.30 -17.87 -75.24
C ASN A 620 -15.08 -17.36 -74.45
N ASN A 621 -13.92 -18.04 -74.51
CA ASN A 621 -12.68 -17.65 -73.84
C ASN A 621 -11.52 -17.71 -74.84
N ILE A 622 -10.76 -16.62 -74.95
CA ILE A 622 -9.56 -16.52 -75.79
C ILE A 622 -8.35 -16.43 -74.86
N PHE A 623 -7.50 -17.44 -74.88
CA PHE A 623 -6.23 -17.40 -74.16
C PHE A 623 -5.19 -16.70 -75.03
N LEU A 624 -4.76 -15.50 -74.63
CA LEU A 624 -3.75 -14.70 -75.35
C LEU A 624 -2.31 -15.22 -75.16
N ASN A 625 -2.13 -16.40 -74.55
CA ASN A 625 -0.82 -17.02 -74.32
C ASN A 625 -0.02 -17.31 -75.61
N SER A 626 -0.66 -17.27 -76.78
CA SER A 626 -0.04 -17.47 -78.08
C SER A 626 0.35 -16.17 -78.81
N VAL A 627 0.04 -14.98 -78.26
CA VAL A 627 0.42 -13.69 -78.86
C VAL A 627 1.83 -13.32 -78.39
N LYS A 628 2.79 -13.22 -79.32
CA LYS A 628 4.12 -12.69 -78.97
C LYS A 628 4.04 -11.18 -78.88
N LEU A 629 4.64 -10.64 -77.83
CA LEU A 629 4.73 -9.22 -77.56
C LEU A 629 6.16 -8.84 -77.21
N TYR A 630 6.58 -7.65 -77.62
CA TYR A 630 7.90 -7.08 -77.37
C TYR A 630 7.71 -5.64 -76.89
N ALA A 631 8.25 -5.32 -75.71
CA ALA A 631 8.19 -4.00 -75.11
C ALA A 631 9.59 -3.58 -74.61
N GLU A 632 10.00 -2.35 -74.90
CA GLU A 632 11.30 -1.78 -74.51
C GLU A 632 11.11 -0.34 -74.00
N GLU A 633 11.80 0.02 -72.91
CA GLU A 633 11.78 1.35 -72.30
C GLU A 633 13.05 2.12 -72.68
N TYR A 634 12.90 3.34 -73.19
CA TYR A 634 14.02 4.20 -73.55
C TYR A 634 14.52 4.96 -72.32
N HIS A 635 15.62 4.51 -71.73
CA HIS A 635 16.35 5.30 -70.73
C HIS A 635 17.18 6.39 -71.42
N TYR A 636 16.61 7.58 -71.60
CA TYR A 636 17.43 8.77 -71.81
C TYR A 636 18.13 9.10 -70.48
N LYS A 637 19.43 8.78 -70.37
CA LYS A 637 20.30 9.39 -69.36
C LYS A 637 20.32 10.91 -69.62
N GLN A 638 19.57 11.67 -68.82
CA GLN A 638 19.90 13.07 -68.59
C GLN A 638 21.14 13.10 -67.69
N ASP A 639 22.28 13.47 -68.27
CA ASP A 639 23.41 13.97 -67.47
C ASP A 639 22.93 15.25 -66.77
N LEU A 640 22.73 15.16 -65.45
CA LEU A 640 22.53 16.31 -64.58
C LEU A 640 23.85 17.07 -64.52
N ASN A 641 23.98 18.14 -65.31
CA ASN A 641 25.03 19.13 -65.11
C ASN A 641 24.92 19.68 -63.67
N ALA A 642 26.00 19.52 -62.91
CA ALA A 642 26.11 20.02 -61.54
C ALA A 642 25.98 21.57 -61.50
N PRO A 643 25.21 22.13 -60.55
CA PRO A 643 25.13 23.58 -60.37
C PRO A 643 26.48 24.15 -59.86
N PRO A 644 26.82 25.42 -60.20
CA PRO A 644 28.10 26.02 -59.83
C PRO A 644 28.18 26.28 -58.32
N VAL A 645 29.20 25.72 -57.66
CA VAL A 645 29.52 25.94 -56.25
C VAL A 645 30.37 27.21 -56.12
N LEU A 646 29.84 28.23 -55.44
CA LEU A 646 30.60 29.38 -54.95
C LEU A 646 31.13 29.07 -53.54
N PRO A 647 32.41 29.38 -53.22
CA PRO A 647 33.01 29.03 -51.94
C PRO A 647 32.63 30.03 -50.84
N VAL A 648 32.23 29.51 -49.68
CA VAL A 648 32.22 30.27 -48.42
C VAL A 648 33.43 29.83 -47.58
N LEU A 649 34.32 30.78 -47.32
CA LEU A 649 35.56 30.63 -46.56
C LEU A 649 35.30 30.86 -45.06
N ILE A 650 35.46 29.76 -44.31
CA ILE A 650 36.16 29.52 -43.02
C ILE A 650 36.34 30.66 -42.02
N GLY A 651 36.12 30.35 -40.73
CA GLY A 651 36.72 31.09 -39.62
C GLY A 651 36.72 30.38 -38.26
N VAL A 652 37.48 29.28 -38.17
CA VAL A 652 38.08 28.57 -37.00
C VAL A 652 37.16 28.08 -35.87
#